data_AF-A0A7R9CU45-F1
#
_entry.id   AF-A0A7R9CU45-F1
#
_cell.length_a   1.000
_cell.length_b   1.000
_cell.length_c   1.000
_cell.angle_alpha   90.00
_cell.angle_beta   90.00
_cell.angle_gamma   90.00
#
_symmetry.space_group_name_H-M   'P 1'
#
loop_
_entity.id
_entity.type
_entity.pdbx_description
1 polymer ?
#
loop_
_entity_poly.entity_id
_entity_poly.type
_entity_poly.pdbx_seq_one_letter_code
_entity_poly.pdbx_strand_id
1 'polypeptide(L)'
;MAIPPYLLGPHPWATMMAQQQAHAQMAAAAQAQAAAHAQAAHAQAAHAQAAHAHAQAAAQAHLQAQAQAQAQAHQVLHHPSPIAPPPHKPHEIITEEKLQEKAQKWQQLQSKRFSEKRKFGFVDAQKEDMPPEHIRKIIRDHGDMSSRKYRHDKRVYLGALKYMPHAVMKLLENMPMPWEQIRDVKVLYHITGAITFVNEIPWVIEPVYIAQWGTMWIMMRREKRDRRHFKRMRFPPFDDEEPPLDYADNVLDVEPLEAIQIELDPDEDGAVAKWFYDHKPLVGTKYVNGSTYRRWNLTLPQMATLYRLANQLLTDLVDSNFFYLFDLKSFFTAKALNMAIPGGPKFEPLIKDANPADEDWNEFNDINKIIIRQPIRTEYRIAFPYLYNNLPHYVHLSWYHMPNVVYIKTEDPDLPAFYFDPLINPISHRHSLKAIEPLPEDDEEFELPEEVQPFLQETPLYTDNTANGIALLWAPRPFNIRSGRCRRAIDVPLVKSWYREHCPPGQPVKVRVSYQKLLKYYVLNALKHRPPKAQKKRYLFRSFKATKFFQTTTLDWVEAGLQVCRQGYNMLNLLIHRKNLNYLHLDYNFNLKPVKTLTTKERKKSRFGNAFHLCREILRLTKLIVDSHVQYRLNNVDAFQLADGIQYIFAHVGQLTGMYRYKYKLMRQIRMCKDLKHLIYYRFNTGPVGKGPGCGIWAPGWRVWLFFMRGITPLLERWLGNLLSRQFEGRHSKGVAKTVTKQRVESHFDLELRASVMHDIVDMMPEGIKQNKARTILQHLSEAWRCWKANIPWKVPGLPTPIENMILRYVKMKADWWTNTAHYNRERIRRGATVDKTVCKKNLGRLTRLYLKAEQERQHNYLKDGPYISPEEAVAIYTTTVHWLESRRFAPIPFPPLSYKHDTKLLILSLERLKEAYSVKSRLNQSQREELGLIEQAYDNPHEALSRIKRHLLTQRAFKETCPVSSALYSFRNPCVLVGAEGYFGCETTPCLSPSRPPSHKNLN
;
A
#
# COMPACT_ATOMS: atom_id res chain seq x y z
N MET A 1 52.14 -38.01 -36.83
CA MET A 1 52.69 -38.88 -35.78
C MET A 1 52.11 -38.44 -34.44
N ALA A 2 51.33 -39.30 -33.80
CA ALA A 2 50.83 -39.09 -32.45
C ALA A 2 51.88 -39.58 -31.45
N ILE A 3 52.19 -38.77 -30.44
CA ILE A 3 53.04 -39.09 -29.29
C ILE A 3 52.15 -38.99 -28.01
N PRO A 4 52.39 -39.85 -26.99
CA PRO A 4 51.34 -40.48 -26.17
C PRO A 4 50.85 -39.67 -24.94
N PRO A 5 49.74 -40.12 -24.30
CA PRO A 5 48.90 -39.30 -23.43
C PRO A 5 49.24 -39.34 -21.92
N TYR A 6 50.52 -39.41 -21.54
CA TYR A 6 50.92 -39.38 -20.12
C TYR A 6 51.78 -38.16 -19.72
N LEU A 7 51.96 -37.19 -20.62
CA LEU A 7 52.75 -35.96 -20.38
C LEU A 7 51.92 -34.66 -20.33
N LEU A 8 50.59 -34.73 -20.21
CA LEU A 8 49.72 -33.57 -19.99
C LEU A 8 49.35 -33.46 -18.50
N GLY A 9 49.81 -32.41 -17.83
CA GLY A 9 49.39 -32.06 -16.47
C GLY A 9 47.88 -31.78 -16.35
N PRO A 10 47.33 -31.76 -15.12
CA PRO A 10 45.90 -31.90 -14.86
C PRO A 10 45.06 -30.71 -15.36
N HIS A 11 43.95 -31.02 -16.05
CA HIS A 11 43.03 -30.05 -16.63
C HIS A 11 42.29 -29.24 -15.53
N PRO A 12 42.22 -27.89 -15.63
CA PRO A 12 41.57 -27.00 -14.65
C PRO A 12 40.08 -27.29 -14.33
N TRP A 13 39.41 -28.08 -15.17
CA TRP A 13 37.99 -28.42 -15.05
C TRP A 13 37.72 -29.52 -14.00
N ALA A 14 38.62 -30.50 -13.86
CA ALA A 14 38.44 -31.63 -12.94
C ALA A 14 38.59 -31.21 -11.47
N THR A 15 39.54 -30.33 -11.18
CA THR A 15 39.81 -29.81 -9.83
C THR A 15 38.71 -28.87 -9.33
N MET A 16 38.07 -28.11 -10.23
CA MET A 16 36.96 -27.21 -9.89
C MET A 16 35.66 -27.98 -9.58
N MET A 17 35.38 -29.08 -10.29
CA MET A 17 34.24 -29.96 -10.02
C MET A 17 34.39 -30.68 -8.67
N ALA A 18 35.61 -31.12 -8.31
CA ALA A 18 35.89 -31.73 -7.00
C ALA A 18 35.70 -30.72 -5.84
N GLN A 19 36.12 -29.46 -6.01
CA GLN A 19 35.87 -28.39 -5.04
C GLN A 19 34.38 -28.05 -4.90
N GLN A 20 33.62 -28.07 -5.99
CA GLN A 20 32.18 -27.76 -5.98
C GLN A 20 31.35 -28.90 -5.35
N GLN A 21 31.74 -30.16 -5.56
CA GLN A 21 31.14 -31.31 -4.87
C GLN A 21 31.45 -31.32 -3.36
N ALA A 22 32.68 -30.99 -2.96
CA ALA A 22 33.05 -30.89 -1.53
C ALA A 22 32.29 -29.77 -0.81
N HIS A 23 32.08 -28.62 -1.46
CA HIS A 23 31.26 -27.53 -0.93
C HIS A 23 29.77 -27.90 -0.82
N ALA A 24 29.23 -28.66 -1.78
CA ALA A 24 27.86 -29.15 -1.73
C ALA A 24 27.64 -30.16 -0.59
N GLN A 25 28.60 -31.05 -0.34
CA GLN A 25 28.55 -32.00 0.77
C GLN A 25 28.67 -31.32 2.14
N MET A 26 29.55 -30.31 2.29
CA MET A 26 29.65 -29.55 3.54
C MET A 26 28.39 -28.68 3.82
N ALA A 27 27.76 -28.12 2.79
CA ALA A 27 26.51 -27.36 2.96
C ALA A 27 25.33 -28.26 3.34
N ALA A 28 25.27 -29.49 2.79
CA ALA A 28 24.29 -30.49 3.17
C ALA A 28 24.49 -30.98 4.62
N ALA A 29 25.74 -31.20 5.04
CA ALA A 29 26.08 -31.56 6.42
C ALA A 29 25.70 -30.44 7.43
N ALA A 30 25.91 -29.17 7.07
CA ALA A 30 25.50 -28.03 7.89
C ALA A 30 23.97 -27.89 8.00
N GLN A 31 23.22 -28.19 6.93
CA GLN A 31 21.76 -28.23 6.97
C GLN A 31 21.23 -29.40 7.79
N ALA A 32 21.87 -30.57 7.73
CA ALA A 32 21.52 -31.72 8.55
C ALA A 32 21.79 -31.49 10.05
N GLN A 33 22.93 -30.88 10.41
CA GLN A 33 23.20 -30.49 11.79
C GLN A 33 22.25 -29.40 12.30
N ALA A 34 21.87 -28.42 11.47
CA ALA A 34 20.88 -27.41 11.84
C ALA A 34 19.48 -28.02 12.06
N ALA A 35 19.10 -29.02 11.25
CA ALA A 35 17.86 -29.76 11.43
C ALA A 35 17.87 -30.63 12.71
N ALA A 36 18.99 -31.29 13.01
CA ALA A 36 19.17 -32.07 14.24
C ALA A 36 19.13 -31.18 15.49
N HIS A 37 19.74 -30.00 15.46
CA HIS A 37 19.64 -29.01 16.55
C HIS A 37 18.22 -28.44 16.71
N ALA A 38 17.49 -28.22 15.61
CA ALA A 38 16.09 -27.79 15.67
C ALA A 38 15.18 -28.89 16.24
N GLN A 39 15.44 -30.16 15.93
CA GLN A 39 14.74 -31.30 16.51
C GLN A 39 15.08 -31.49 17.99
N ALA A 40 16.35 -31.34 18.39
CA ALA A 40 16.76 -31.37 19.79
C ALA A 40 16.12 -30.21 20.61
N ALA A 41 16.02 -29.01 20.04
CA ALA A 41 15.33 -27.88 20.66
C ALA A 41 13.81 -28.11 20.78
N HIS A 42 13.20 -28.76 19.78
CA HIS A 42 11.79 -29.15 19.84
C HIS A 42 11.53 -30.24 20.89
N ALA A 43 12.43 -31.21 21.02
CA ALA A 43 12.35 -32.27 22.03
C ALA A 43 12.55 -31.72 23.45
N GLN A 44 13.50 -30.80 23.65
CA GLN A 44 13.68 -30.11 24.93
C GLN A 44 12.49 -29.18 25.27
N ALA A 45 11.89 -28.51 24.28
CA ALA A 45 10.68 -27.72 24.50
C ALA A 45 9.46 -28.60 24.84
N ALA A 46 9.36 -29.79 24.23
CA ALA A 46 8.35 -30.78 24.58
C ALA A 46 8.57 -31.35 26.00
N HIS A 47 9.82 -31.61 26.39
CA HIS A 47 10.18 -32.06 27.74
C HIS A 47 9.92 -30.98 28.80
N ALA A 48 10.11 -29.70 28.45
CA ALA A 48 9.76 -28.55 29.29
C ALA A 48 8.24 -28.35 29.40
N GLN A 49 7.48 -28.58 28.33
CA GLN A 49 6.01 -28.56 28.37
C GLN A 49 5.43 -29.74 29.16
N ALA A 50 6.03 -30.93 29.06
CA ALA A 50 5.66 -32.10 29.86
C ALA A 50 5.98 -31.87 31.35
N ALA A 51 7.14 -31.30 31.68
CA ALA A 51 7.49 -30.91 33.04
C ALA A 51 6.55 -29.82 33.59
N HIS A 52 6.12 -28.87 32.77
CA HIS A 52 5.17 -27.83 33.15
C HIS A 52 3.73 -28.38 33.33
N ALA A 53 3.36 -29.40 32.56
CA ALA A 53 2.10 -30.14 32.74
C ALA A 53 2.13 -31.00 34.02
N HIS A 54 3.27 -31.65 34.32
CA HIS A 54 3.45 -32.41 35.55
C HIS A 54 3.49 -31.51 36.80
N ALA A 55 4.06 -30.30 36.69
CA ALA A 55 4.02 -29.30 37.75
C ALA A 55 2.62 -28.68 37.93
N GLN A 56 1.83 -28.54 36.85
CA GLN A 56 0.42 -28.12 36.95
C GLN A 56 -0.48 -29.23 37.52
N ALA A 57 -0.20 -30.50 37.20
CA ALA A 57 -0.87 -31.64 37.82
C ALA A 57 -0.50 -31.76 39.31
N ALA A 58 0.77 -31.52 39.68
CA ALA A 58 1.21 -31.45 41.07
C ALA A 58 0.58 -30.26 41.83
N ALA A 59 0.40 -29.10 41.18
CA ALA A 59 -0.31 -27.96 41.75
C ALA A 59 -1.83 -28.22 41.90
N GLN A 60 -2.45 -28.95 40.96
CA GLN A 60 -3.85 -29.38 41.07
C GLN A 60 -4.05 -30.45 42.17
N ALA A 61 -3.09 -31.37 42.33
CA ALA A 61 -3.08 -32.33 43.42
C ALA A 61 -2.86 -31.65 44.78
N HIS A 62 -2.03 -30.61 44.85
CA HIS A 62 -1.81 -29.83 46.07
C HIS A 62 -3.02 -28.94 46.44
N LEU A 63 -3.78 -28.47 45.45
CA LEU A 63 -5.07 -27.79 45.64
C LEU A 63 -6.20 -28.77 46.03
N GLN A 64 -6.19 -30.01 45.52
CA GLN A 64 -7.03 -31.10 46.04
C GLN A 64 -6.67 -31.46 47.49
N ALA A 65 -5.38 -31.40 47.85
CA ALA A 65 -4.90 -31.56 49.22
C ALA A 65 -5.29 -30.37 50.15
N GLN A 66 -5.44 -29.14 49.62
CA GLN A 66 -6.02 -28.02 50.37
C GLN A 66 -7.55 -28.07 50.48
N ALA A 67 -8.24 -28.69 49.50
CA ALA A 67 -9.67 -28.97 49.59
C ALA A 67 -9.98 -30.13 50.56
N GLN A 68 -9.02 -31.05 50.76
CA GLN A 68 -9.05 -32.06 51.83
C GLN A 68 -8.62 -31.48 53.21
N ALA A 69 -7.88 -30.37 53.24
CA ALA A 69 -7.57 -29.59 54.45
C ALA A 69 -8.73 -28.69 54.95
N GLN A 70 -9.90 -28.79 54.31
CA GLN A 70 -11.20 -28.44 54.88
C GLN A 70 -11.95 -29.76 55.12
N ALA A 71 -11.47 -30.66 55.99
CA ALA A 71 -11.43 -30.46 57.44
C ALA A 71 -12.67 -29.73 58.01
N GLN A 72 -13.81 -29.80 57.32
CA GLN A 72 -15.15 -29.75 57.93
C GLN A 72 -15.70 -31.16 58.21
N ALA A 73 -14.87 -32.19 58.06
CA ALA A 73 -15.10 -33.49 58.63
C ALA A 73 -13.99 -33.75 59.66
N HIS A 74 -14.38 -33.86 60.94
CA HIS A 74 -13.53 -34.12 62.12
C HIS A 74 -13.00 -32.86 62.82
N GLN A 75 -13.87 -32.00 63.36
CA GLN A 75 -14.33 -32.21 64.74
C GLN A 75 -15.12 -33.51 64.93
N VAL A 76 -14.67 -34.24 65.95
CA VAL A 76 -15.15 -35.50 66.53
C VAL A 76 -14.38 -36.75 66.09
N LEU A 77 -13.10 -36.76 66.49
CA LEU A 77 -12.38 -37.97 66.90
C LEU A 77 -12.62 -38.17 68.39
N HIS A 78 -13.33 -39.24 68.75
CA HIS A 78 -12.94 -40.12 69.85
C HIS A 78 -13.73 -41.43 69.74
N HIS A 79 -13.05 -42.50 69.32
CA HIS A 79 -13.39 -43.85 69.74
C HIS A 79 -12.87 -44.07 71.17
N PRO A 80 -13.55 -44.93 71.94
CA PRO A 80 -12.86 -46.13 72.41
C PRO A 80 -13.63 -47.42 72.08
N SER A 81 -12.85 -48.48 71.89
CA SER A 81 -13.24 -49.88 71.63
C SER A 81 -13.73 -50.60 72.93
N PRO A 82 -13.97 -51.93 72.94
CA PRO A 82 -15.29 -52.54 72.73
C PRO A 82 -15.73 -53.46 73.90
N ILE A 83 -16.97 -53.38 74.40
CA ILE A 83 -17.54 -54.39 75.31
C ILE A 83 -19.07 -54.55 75.09
N ALA A 84 -19.51 -55.81 74.98
CA ALA A 84 -20.83 -56.47 75.07
C ALA A 84 -22.16 -55.67 75.07
N PRO A 85 -23.25 -56.23 74.48
CA PRO A 85 -24.49 -55.51 74.23
C PRO A 85 -25.39 -55.39 75.48
N PRO A 86 -26.03 -54.23 75.72
CA PRO A 86 -27.24 -54.12 76.53
C PRO A 86 -28.45 -53.69 75.67
N PRO A 87 -29.68 -53.82 76.20
CA PRO A 87 -30.87 -54.09 75.42
C PRO A 87 -31.53 -52.85 74.78
N HIS A 88 -32.38 -53.12 73.78
CA HIS A 88 -33.32 -52.24 73.10
C HIS A 88 -33.73 -50.98 73.90
N LYS A 89 -33.43 -49.79 73.33
CA LYS A 89 -34.23 -48.58 73.51
C LYS A 89 -35.09 -48.39 72.26
N PRO A 90 -36.38 -48.06 72.41
CA PRO A 90 -37.33 -48.03 71.31
C PRO A 90 -36.89 -47.03 70.25
N HIS A 91 -37.08 -47.40 68.98
CA HIS A 91 -37.07 -46.48 67.85
C HIS A 91 -37.83 -45.22 68.26
N GLU A 92 -37.17 -44.06 68.26
CA GLU A 92 -37.92 -42.82 68.10
C GLU A 92 -38.68 -43.02 66.78
N ILE A 93 -39.98 -43.23 66.91
CA ILE A 93 -40.90 -43.29 65.78
C ILE A 93 -40.69 -41.96 65.08
N ILE A 94 -39.98 -41.99 63.94
CA ILE A 94 -39.89 -40.85 63.06
C ILE A 94 -41.35 -40.56 62.72
N THR A 95 -41.91 -39.52 63.31
CA THR A 95 -43.28 -39.12 63.03
C THR A 95 -43.42 -38.95 61.52
N GLU A 96 -44.54 -39.38 60.97
CA GLU A 96 -44.85 -39.27 59.54
C GLU A 96 -44.54 -37.85 59.02
N GLU A 97 -44.78 -36.84 59.87
CA GLU A 97 -44.48 -35.44 59.64
C GLU A 97 -42.98 -35.14 59.39
N LYS A 98 -42.06 -35.73 60.16
CA LYS A 98 -40.60 -35.56 59.96
C LYS A 98 -40.11 -36.29 58.69
N LEU A 99 -40.73 -37.41 58.35
CA LEU A 99 -40.47 -38.15 57.10
C LEU A 99 -40.98 -37.38 55.88
N GLN A 100 -42.18 -36.79 55.96
CA GLN A 100 -42.73 -35.90 54.95
C GLN A 100 -41.88 -34.64 54.79
N GLU A 101 -41.43 -34.02 55.88
CA GLU A 101 -40.54 -32.86 55.81
C GLU A 101 -39.19 -33.22 55.14
N LYS A 102 -38.63 -34.39 55.44
CA LYS A 102 -37.41 -34.90 54.80
C LYS A 102 -37.62 -35.21 53.31
N ALA A 103 -38.77 -35.79 52.95
CA ALA A 103 -39.16 -36.06 51.57
C ALA A 103 -39.37 -34.75 50.77
N GLN A 104 -40.04 -33.75 51.36
CA GLN A 104 -40.20 -32.43 50.77
C GLN A 104 -38.85 -31.72 50.57
N LYS A 105 -37.96 -31.75 51.58
CA LYS A 105 -36.60 -31.20 51.46
C LYS A 105 -35.81 -31.91 50.36
N TRP A 106 -35.93 -33.24 50.25
CA TRP A 106 -35.30 -34.01 49.18
C TRP A 106 -35.87 -33.67 47.80
N GLN A 107 -37.20 -33.58 47.67
CA GLN A 107 -37.86 -33.22 46.42
C GLN A 107 -37.50 -31.80 45.98
N GLN A 108 -37.47 -30.83 46.90
CA GLN A 108 -37.02 -29.46 46.62
C GLN A 108 -35.55 -29.43 46.22
N LEU A 109 -34.70 -30.21 46.90
CA LEU A 109 -33.27 -30.30 46.59
C LEU A 109 -33.04 -30.88 45.20
N GLN A 110 -33.70 -32.00 44.87
CA GLN A 110 -33.57 -32.67 43.57
C GLN A 110 -34.14 -31.81 42.44
N SER A 111 -35.31 -31.20 42.65
CA SER A 111 -35.93 -30.29 41.67
C SER A 111 -35.04 -29.06 41.39
N LYS A 112 -34.40 -28.48 42.42
CA LYS A 112 -33.46 -27.37 42.25
C LYS A 112 -32.15 -27.82 41.61
N ARG A 113 -31.60 -28.97 42.04
CA ARG A 113 -30.30 -29.52 41.60
C ARG A 113 -30.33 -29.94 40.13
N PHE A 114 -31.40 -30.61 39.70
CA PHE A 114 -31.59 -31.10 38.32
C PHE A 114 -32.56 -30.25 37.49
N SER A 115 -32.77 -28.99 37.90
CA SER A 115 -33.50 -28.01 37.09
C SER A 115 -32.83 -27.83 35.72
N GLU A 116 -33.62 -27.52 34.69
CA GLU A 116 -33.10 -27.39 33.32
C GLU A 116 -31.97 -26.37 33.17
N LYS A 117 -32.00 -25.32 33.99
CA LYS A 117 -30.99 -24.26 34.05
C LYS A 117 -29.61 -24.75 34.54
N ARG A 118 -29.55 -25.92 35.18
CA ARG A 118 -28.31 -26.51 35.72
C ARG A 118 -27.76 -27.67 34.87
N LYS A 119 -28.39 -27.98 33.73
CA LYS A 119 -27.88 -28.99 32.78
C LYS A 119 -26.49 -28.55 32.25
N PHE A 120 -25.56 -29.48 32.13
CA PHE A 120 -24.25 -29.19 31.51
C PHE A 120 -24.46 -28.80 30.04
N GLY A 121 -23.89 -27.65 29.63
CA GLY A 121 -24.14 -27.07 28.31
C GLY A 121 -25.37 -26.16 28.22
N PHE A 122 -26.08 -25.91 29.34
CA PHE A 122 -27.10 -24.86 29.40
C PHE A 122 -26.45 -23.49 29.14
N VAL A 123 -27.04 -22.74 28.20
CA VAL A 123 -26.62 -21.38 27.88
C VAL A 123 -27.67 -20.45 28.49
N ASP A 124 -27.24 -19.58 29.41
CA ASP A 124 -28.11 -18.56 30.00
C ASP A 124 -28.77 -17.68 28.93
N ALA A 125 -29.88 -17.07 29.33
CA ALA A 125 -30.66 -16.19 28.48
C ALA A 125 -29.80 -15.14 27.77
N GLN A 126 -30.14 -14.88 26.50
CA GLN A 126 -29.45 -13.89 25.69
C GLN A 126 -29.59 -12.50 26.33
N LYS A 127 -28.50 -11.72 26.31
CA LYS A 127 -28.57 -10.32 26.74
C LYS A 127 -29.61 -9.54 25.91
N GLU A 128 -30.63 -9.09 26.62
CA GLU A 128 -31.68 -8.16 26.22
C GLU A 128 -31.09 -6.77 25.88
N ASP A 129 -31.87 -5.98 25.16
CA ASP A 129 -31.53 -4.60 24.84
C ASP A 129 -31.92 -3.67 26.00
N MET A 130 -31.00 -2.79 26.39
CA MET A 130 -31.20 -1.78 27.43
C MET A 130 -31.97 -0.58 26.88
N PRO A 131 -32.66 0.20 27.74
CA PRO A 131 -33.27 1.47 27.34
C PRO A 131 -32.24 2.46 26.76
N PRO A 132 -32.56 3.19 25.68
CA PRO A 132 -31.62 4.12 25.04
C PRO A 132 -31.23 5.31 25.94
N GLU A 133 -32.07 5.68 26.90
CA GLU A 133 -31.81 6.74 27.88
C GLU A 133 -30.63 6.40 28.79
N HIS A 134 -30.40 5.11 29.03
CA HIS A 134 -29.32 4.65 29.89
C HIS A 134 -27.94 5.04 29.34
N ILE A 135 -27.69 4.83 28.05
CA ILE A 135 -26.43 5.25 27.42
C ILE A 135 -26.33 6.77 27.28
N ARG A 136 -27.44 7.47 26.95
CA ARG A 136 -27.46 8.94 26.87
C ARG A 136 -27.02 9.57 28.18
N LYS A 137 -27.61 9.13 29.29
CA LYS A 137 -27.28 9.61 30.63
C LYS A 137 -25.83 9.35 30.98
N ILE A 138 -25.31 8.15 30.69
CA ILE A 138 -23.90 7.81 30.92
C ILE A 138 -22.97 8.77 30.15
N ILE A 139 -23.22 9.00 28.86
CA ILE A 139 -22.38 9.86 28.02
C ILE A 139 -22.44 11.33 28.48
N ARG A 140 -23.62 11.81 28.87
CA ARG A 140 -23.82 13.17 29.41
C ARG A 140 -23.09 13.35 30.75
N ASP A 141 -23.25 12.41 31.68
CA ASP A 141 -22.61 12.44 33.00
C ASP A 141 -21.07 12.43 32.93
N HIS A 142 -20.50 11.68 31.98
CA HIS A 142 -19.04 11.61 31.80
C HIS A 142 -18.46 12.86 31.12
N GLY A 143 -19.27 13.58 30.33
CA GLY A 143 -18.90 14.85 29.71
C GLY A 143 -17.58 14.80 28.93
N ASP A 144 -16.65 15.69 29.26
CA ASP A 144 -15.30 15.80 28.70
C ASP A 144 -14.22 15.07 29.52
N MET A 145 -14.63 14.30 30.54
CA MET A 145 -13.75 13.64 31.51
C MET A 145 -12.88 14.60 32.33
N SER A 146 -13.26 15.86 32.52
CA SER A 146 -12.60 16.80 33.43
C SER A 146 -12.86 16.45 34.91
N SER A 147 -14.10 16.05 35.23
CA SER A 147 -14.55 15.73 36.60
C SER A 147 -13.68 14.67 37.30
N ARG A 148 -13.44 14.90 38.59
CA ARG A 148 -12.68 13.96 39.45
C ARG A 148 -13.44 12.67 39.73
N LYS A 149 -14.79 12.70 39.70
CA LYS A 149 -15.66 11.54 39.96
C LYS A 149 -15.33 10.36 39.04
N TYR A 150 -15.09 10.63 37.76
CA TYR A 150 -14.83 9.62 36.72
C TYR A 150 -13.33 9.38 36.47
N ARG A 151 -12.47 9.62 37.48
CA ARG A 151 -11.01 9.45 37.34
C ARG A 151 -10.61 8.01 36.99
N HIS A 152 -11.29 7.02 37.57
CA HIS A 152 -10.99 5.61 37.34
C HIS A 152 -11.26 5.19 35.88
N ASP A 153 -12.26 5.81 35.24
CA ASP A 153 -12.67 5.51 33.87
C ASP A 153 -11.76 6.11 32.80
N LYS A 154 -10.96 7.16 33.13
CA LYS A 154 -10.01 7.78 32.18
C LYS A 154 -9.06 6.76 31.54
N ARG A 155 -8.67 5.72 32.28
CA ARG A 155 -7.82 4.63 31.76
C ARG A 155 -8.54 3.80 30.70
N VAL A 156 -9.82 3.51 30.92
CA VAL A 156 -10.67 2.72 30.02
C VAL A 156 -10.93 3.49 28.72
N TYR A 157 -11.25 4.78 28.81
CA TYR A 157 -11.38 5.66 27.64
C TYR A 157 -10.12 5.65 26.77
N LEU A 158 -8.94 5.81 27.37
CA LEU A 158 -7.67 5.71 26.63
C LEU A 158 -7.45 4.33 26.01
N GLY A 159 -7.82 3.25 26.71
CA GLY A 159 -7.73 1.88 26.18
C GLY A 159 -8.66 1.65 24.97
N ALA A 160 -9.85 2.26 24.99
CA ALA A 160 -10.83 2.16 23.93
C ALA A 160 -10.40 2.84 22.62
N LEU A 161 -9.47 3.81 22.68
CA LEU A 161 -8.90 4.47 21.49
C LEU A 161 -8.35 3.48 20.46
N LYS A 162 -7.84 2.33 20.91
CA LYS A 162 -7.39 1.24 20.02
C LYS A 162 -8.47 0.82 19.02
N TYR A 163 -9.73 0.73 19.46
CA TYR A 163 -10.86 0.24 18.68
C TYR A 163 -11.67 1.34 17.99
N MET A 164 -11.30 2.62 18.18
CA MET A 164 -11.96 3.75 17.54
C MET A 164 -12.05 3.62 16.00
N PRO A 165 -11.01 3.15 15.27
CA PRO A 165 -11.14 2.92 13.82
C PRO A 165 -12.21 1.90 13.44
N HIS A 166 -12.46 0.89 14.28
CA HIS A 166 -13.53 -0.08 14.07
C HIS A 166 -14.91 0.55 14.30
N ALA A 167 -15.08 1.35 15.35
CA ALA A 167 -16.32 2.08 15.62
C ALA A 167 -16.68 3.01 14.44
N VAL A 168 -15.72 3.81 13.97
CA VAL A 168 -15.89 4.68 12.80
C VAL A 168 -16.28 3.89 11.55
N MET A 169 -15.60 2.77 11.28
CA MET A 169 -15.91 1.94 10.11
C MET A 169 -17.36 1.44 10.14
N LYS A 170 -17.85 1.00 11.31
CA LYS A 170 -19.21 0.48 11.47
C LYS A 170 -20.28 1.56 11.44
N LEU A 171 -19.96 2.74 11.98
CA LEU A 171 -20.82 3.92 11.89
C LEU A 171 -21.00 4.33 10.42
N LEU A 172 -19.90 4.54 9.69
CA LEU A 172 -19.94 4.95 8.28
C LEU A 172 -20.52 3.87 7.36
N GLU A 173 -20.40 2.58 7.69
CA GLU A 173 -21.02 1.48 6.95
C GLU A 173 -22.56 1.53 7.02
N ASN A 174 -23.14 2.07 8.09
CA ASN A 174 -24.59 2.12 8.30
C ASN A 174 -25.17 3.54 8.13
N MET A 175 -24.52 4.40 7.35
CA MET A 175 -25.01 5.75 7.05
C MET A 175 -26.42 5.71 6.39
N PRO A 176 -27.39 6.51 6.86
CA PRO A 176 -28.74 6.59 6.27
C PRO A 176 -28.67 6.86 4.77
N MET A 177 -29.50 6.16 4.00
CA MET A 177 -29.59 6.38 2.55
C MET A 177 -30.47 7.62 2.28
N PRO A 178 -30.36 8.28 1.10
CA PRO A 178 -31.02 9.58 0.89
C PRO A 178 -32.55 9.57 0.93
N TRP A 179 -33.17 8.40 0.80
CA TRP A 179 -34.62 8.20 0.90
C TRP A 179 -35.10 7.90 2.32
N GLU A 180 -34.18 7.79 3.29
CA GLU A 180 -34.48 7.56 4.71
C GLU A 180 -34.29 8.86 5.49
N GLN A 181 -35.26 9.20 6.34
CA GLN A 181 -35.16 10.34 7.26
C GLN A 181 -34.37 9.98 8.53
N ILE A 182 -34.73 8.86 9.15
CA ILE A 182 -34.17 8.34 10.39
C ILE A 182 -33.79 6.88 10.18
N ARG A 183 -32.69 6.45 10.81
CA ARG A 183 -32.30 5.05 10.84
C ARG A 183 -31.90 4.66 12.25
N ASP A 184 -32.74 3.83 12.87
CA ASP A 184 -32.38 3.19 14.13
C ASP A 184 -31.44 2.01 13.88
N VAL A 185 -30.29 2.05 14.54
CA VAL A 185 -29.26 1.03 14.42
C VAL A 185 -29.03 0.34 15.75
N LYS A 186 -28.74 -0.97 15.68
CA LYS A 186 -28.33 -1.71 16.88
C LYS A 186 -26.94 -1.29 17.32
N VAL A 187 -26.83 -0.88 18.58
CA VAL A 187 -25.61 -0.37 19.18
C VAL A 187 -25.12 -1.32 20.27
N LEU A 188 -23.80 -1.50 20.32
CA LEU A 188 -23.06 -2.19 21.37
C LEU A 188 -22.12 -1.18 22.02
N TYR A 189 -22.37 -0.83 23.27
CA TYR A 189 -21.63 0.23 23.97
C TYR A 189 -20.99 -0.29 25.24
N HIS A 190 -19.88 0.34 25.63
CA HIS A 190 -19.21 0.05 26.90
C HIS A 190 -20.01 0.65 28.07
N ILE A 191 -20.11 -0.05 29.21
CA ILE A 191 -20.93 0.34 30.37
C ILE A 191 -20.56 1.72 30.96
N THR A 192 -19.33 2.19 30.73
CA THR A 192 -18.86 3.53 31.14
C THR A 192 -18.99 4.60 30.05
N GLY A 193 -19.61 4.28 28.91
CA GLY A 193 -19.71 5.17 27.75
C GLY A 193 -18.40 5.38 27.00
N ALA A 194 -17.36 4.58 27.29
CA ALA A 194 -16.04 4.76 26.69
C ALA A 194 -16.03 4.66 25.16
N ILE A 195 -16.82 3.75 24.59
CA ILE A 195 -16.94 3.60 23.13
C ILE A 195 -18.30 3.01 22.75
N THR A 196 -18.83 3.48 21.62
CA THR A 196 -20.09 3.03 21.03
C THR A 196 -19.80 2.37 19.66
N PHE A 197 -20.24 1.12 19.47
CA PHE A 197 -20.13 0.41 18.20
C PHE A 197 -21.50 0.18 17.57
N VAL A 198 -21.64 0.46 16.27
CA VAL A 198 -22.82 0.01 15.52
C VAL A 198 -22.67 -1.49 15.19
N ASN A 199 -23.50 -2.33 15.80
CA ASN A 199 -23.49 -3.79 15.71
C ASN A 199 -24.42 -4.31 14.61
N GLU A 200 -24.36 -3.68 13.43
CA GLU A 200 -25.22 -4.00 12.30
C GLU A 200 -24.44 -4.06 10.99
N ILE A 201 -24.84 -4.95 10.09
CA ILE A 201 -24.30 -5.05 8.73
C ILE A 201 -25.45 -4.70 7.78
N PRO A 202 -25.29 -3.72 6.87
CA PRO A 202 -26.36 -3.25 6.00
C PRO A 202 -26.61 -4.25 4.87
N TRP A 203 -27.48 -5.23 5.12
CA TRP A 203 -27.96 -6.16 4.09
C TRP A 203 -29.03 -5.48 3.28
N VAL A 204 -28.86 -5.49 1.96
CA VAL A 204 -29.82 -4.94 0.99
C VAL A 204 -30.14 -5.99 -0.07
N ILE A 205 -31.37 -5.96 -0.57
CA ILE A 205 -31.77 -6.71 -1.75
C ILE A 205 -31.17 -5.99 -2.96
N GLU A 206 -30.36 -6.69 -3.76
CA GLU A 206 -29.58 -6.08 -4.84
C GLU A 206 -30.44 -5.35 -5.91
N PRO A 207 -31.51 -5.95 -6.47
CA PRO A 207 -32.36 -5.24 -7.45
C PRO A 207 -33.07 -4.03 -6.83
N VAL A 208 -33.61 -4.15 -5.62
CA VAL A 208 -34.28 -3.05 -4.90
C VAL A 208 -33.31 -1.89 -4.66
N TYR A 209 -32.10 -2.16 -4.19
CA TYR A 209 -31.11 -1.13 -3.91
C TYR A 209 -30.67 -0.39 -5.18
N ILE A 210 -30.53 -1.09 -6.32
CA ILE A 210 -30.20 -0.44 -7.59
C ILE A 210 -31.38 0.41 -8.07
N ALA A 211 -32.61 -0.08 -7.96
CA ALA A 211 -33.81 0.67 -8.31
C ALA A 211 -33.97 1.94 -7.44
N GLN A 212 -33.77 1.85 -6.12
CA GLN A 212 -33.79 3.00 -5.22
C GLN A 212 -32.77 4.06 -5.65
N TRP A 213 -31.53 3.66 -5.97
CA TRP A 213 -30.54 4.61 -6.50
C TRP A 213 -30.89 5.12 -7.92
N GLY A 214 -31.64 4.34 -8.70
CA GLY A 214 -32.18 4.73 -10.00
C GLY A 214 -33.21 5.87 -9.86
N THR A 215 -34.14 5.75 -8.92
CA THR A 215 -35.10 6.83 -8.63
C THR A 215 -34.39 8.06 -8.04
N MET A 216 -33.36 7.87 -7.20
CA MET A 216 -32.52 8.97 -6.70
C MET A 216 -31.83 9.72 -7.85
N TRP A 217 -31.36 9.01 -8.88
CA TRP A 217 -30.76 9.62 -10.05
C TRP A 217 -31.74 10.52 -10.80
N ILE A 218 -32.98 10.05 -10.99
CA ILE A 218 -34.04 10.82 -11.67
C ILE A 218 -34.40 12.06 -10.85
N MET A 219 -34.71 11.89 -9.56
CA MET A 219 -35.13 12.99 -8.68
C MET A 219 -34.05 14.07 -8.55
N MET A 220 -32.79 13.69 -8.33
CA MET A 220 -31.70 14.67 -8.23
C MET A 220 -31.46 15.40 -9.56
N ARG A 221 -31.69 14.77 -10.72
CA ARG A 221 -31.57 15.45 -12.02
C ARG A 221 -32.72 16.41 -12.27
N ARG A 222 -33.96 16.02 -11.95
CA ARG A 222 -35.15 16.88 -12.02
C ARG A 222 -34.97 18.09 -11.11
N GLU A 223 -34.65 17.86 -9.85
CA GLU A 223 -34.42 18.93 -8.86
C GLU A 223 -33.32 19.91 -9.31
N LYS A 224 -32.22 19.40 -9.86
CA LYS A 224 -31.13 20.26 -10.36
C LYS A 224 -31.51 21.06 -11.61
N ARG A 225 -32.37 20.50 -12.47
CA ARG A 225 -32.90 21.22 -13.65
C ARG A 225 -33.84 22.33 -13.20
N ASP A 226 -34.73 22.03 -12.27
CA ASP A 226 -35.85 22.91 -11.91
C ASP A 226 -35.43 24.01 -10.92
N ARG A 227 -34.47 23.73 -10.04
CA ARG A 227 -33.98 24.70 -9.06
C ARG A 227 -33.04 25.74 -9.69
N ARG A 228 -33.47 27.01 -9.69
CA ARG A 228 -32.69 28.16 -10.23
C ARG A 228 -31.32 28.33 -9.58
N HIS A 229 -31.24 28.26 -8.24
CA HIS A 229 -29.98 28.40 -7.49
C HIS A 229 -29.81 27.29 -6.46
N PHE A 230 -28.92 26.35 -6.75
CA PHE A 230 -28.55 25.30 -5.81
C PHE A 230 -27.40 25.76 -4.90
N LYS A 231 -27.71 26.13 -3.66
CA LYS A 231 -26.71 26.51 -2.64
C LYS A 231 -26.14 25.27 -1.96
N ARG A 232 -24.85 24.99 -2.17
CA ARG A 232 -24.15 23.92 -1.43
C ARG A 232 -23.94 24.33 0.02
N MET A 233 -24.04 23.36 0.94
CA MET A 233 -23.70 23.57 2.35
C MET A 233 -22.24 24.00 2.56
N ARG A 234 -21.96 24.71 3.66
CA ARG A 234 -20.61 25.13 4.02
C ARG A 234 -19.85 23.99 4.71
N PHE A 235 -18.53 23.95 4.52
CA PHE A 235 -17.65 22.97 5.16
C PHE A 235 -16.46 23.67 5.83
N PRO A 236 -16.19 23.41 7.12
CA PRO A 236 -16.97 22.58 8.06
C PRO A 236 -18.40 23.13 8.33
N PRO A 237 -19.38 22.29 8.73
CA PRO A 237 -20.74 22.76 8.99
C PRO A 237 -20.91 23.54 10.30
N PHE A 238 -20.11 23.22 11.32
CA PHE A 238 -20.05 23.91 12.62
C PHE A 238 -18.66 24.54 12.82
N ASP A 239 -18.57 25.55 13.68
CA ASP A 239 -17.31 26.24 13.96
C ASP A 239 -16.33 25.37 14.76
N ASP A 240 -15.04 25.72 14.76
CA ASP A 240 -13.97 24.96 15.41
C ASP A 240 -14.13 24.92 16.95
N GLU A 241 -14.63 26.01 17.54
CA GLU A 241 -14.76 26.20 19.00
C GLU A 241 -16.13 25.77 19.55
N GLU A 242 -17.10 25.47 18.67
CA GLU A 242 -18.44 25.08 19.06
C GLU A 242 -18.46 23.63 19.58
N PRO A 243 -18.94 23.38 20.82
CA PRO A 243 -19.00 22.02 21.36
C PRO A 243 -20.01 21.17 20.57
N PRO A 244 -19.80 19.85 20.42
CA PRO A 244 -20.74 18.98 19.75
C PRO A 244 -22.11 19.01 20.42
N LEU A 245 -23.13 19.41 19.65
CA LEU A 245 -24.53 19.49 20.09
C LEU A 245 -24.98 18.18 20.76
N ASP A 246 -25.81 18.31 21.79
CA ASP A 246 -26.41 17.16 22.43
C ASP A 246 -27.68 16.74 21.67
N TYR A 247 -27.81 15.44 21.43
CA TYR A 247 -28.92 14.89 20.65
C TYR A 247 -30.27 15.08 21.36
N ALA A 248 -30.30 14.82 22.68
CA ALA A 248 -31.52 14.90 23.48
C ALA A 248 -32.11 16.31 23.51
N ASP A 249 -31.26 17.33 23.66
CA ASP A 249 -31.70 18.70 23.86
C ASP A 249 -32.00 19.43 22.52
N ASN A 250 -31.40 19.03 21.39
CA ASN A 250 -31.49 19.77 20.12
C ASN A 250 -32.14 19.01 18.95
N VAL A 251 -32.06 17.67 18.92
CA VAL A 251 -32.39 16.87 17.73
C VAL A 251 -33.57 15.92 17.97
N LEU A 252 -33.77 15.46 19.20
CA LEU A 252 -34.77 14.44 19.52
C LEU A 252 -36.21 14.90 19.23
N ASP A 253 -36.53 16.16 19.58
CA ASP A 253 -37.89 16.70 19.46
C ASP A 253 -38.17 17.37 18.10
N VAL A 254 -37.19 17.42 17.20
CA VAL A 254 -37.32 18.06 15.89
C VAL A 254 -37.72 17.02 14.84
N GLU A 255 -38.87 17.25 14.20
CA GLU A 255 -39.31 16.43 13.08
C GLU A 255 -38.38 16.63 11.86
N PRO A 256 -37.85 15.53 11.27
CA PRO A 256 -36.96 15.63 10.14
C PRO A 256 -37.69 16.07 8.87
N LEU A 257 -37.04 16.90 8.04
CA LEU A 257 -37.47 17.20 6.69
C LEU A 257 -37.76 15.94 5.86
N GLU A 258 -38.59 16.08 4.84
CA GLU A 258 -38.87 15.00 3.89
C GLU A 258 -37.59 14.48 3.21
N ALA A 259 -37.49 13.16 3.09
CA ALA A 259 -36.39 12.51 2.38
C ALA A 259 -36.60 12.58 0.87
N ILE A 260 -35.58 12.22 0.09
CA ILE A 260 -35.73 12.18 -1.38
C ILE A 260 -36.53 10.93 -1.74
N GLN A 261 -37.77 11.11 -2.16
CA GLN A 261 -38.64 10.03 -2.65
C GLN A 261 -39.28 10.46 -3.97
N ILE A 262 -39.40 9.53 -4.92
CA ILE A 262 -40.21 9.75 -6.12
C ILE A 262 -41.65 9.40 -5.79
N GLU A 263 -42.59 10.19 -6.27
CA GLU A 263 -44.00 9.78 -6.31
C GLU A 263 -44.10 8.58 -7.26
N LEU A 264 -44.47 7.43 -6.71
CA LEU A 264 -44.65 6.19 -7.46
C LEU A 264 -46.10 6.10 -7.92
N ASP A 265 -46.31 5.65 -9.15
CA ASP A 265 -47.64 5.51 -9.71
C ASP A 265 -48.37 4.31 -9.06
N PRO A 266 -49.55 4.49 -8.45
CA PRO A 266 -50.28 3.40 -7.81
C PRO A 266 -50.64 2.25 -8.75
N ASP A 267 -50.84 2.53 -10.05
CA ASP A 267 -51.29 1.56 -11.05
C ASP A 267 -50.09 0.86 -11.70
N GLU A 268 -49.10 1.62 -12.18
CA GLU A 268 -47.90 1.03 -12.82
C GLU A 268 -46.91 0.42 -11.80
N ASP A 269 -46.69 1.10 -10.68
CA ASP A 269 -45.72 0.72 -9.65
C ASP A 269 -46.37 0.01 -8.45
N GLY A 270 -47.67 -0.33 -8.53
CA GLY A 270 -48.46 -0.89 -7.43
C GLY A 270 -47.84 -2.12 -6.76
N ALA A 271 -47.06 -2.92 -7.50
CA ALA A 271 -46.33 -4.09 -6.97
C ALA A 271 -45.23 -3.73 -5.93
N VAL A 272 -44.72 -2.49 -5.97
CA VAL A 272 -43.54 -2.04 -5.23
C VAL A 272 -43.82 -0.80 -4.36
N ALA A 273 -44.79 0.04 -4.73
CA ALA A 273 -45.08 1.34 -4.12
C ALA A 273 -45.13 1.34 -2.58
N LYS A 274 -45.77 0.35 -1.96
CA LYS A 274 -46.02 0.31 -0.51
C LYS A 274 -44.78 0.13 0.36
N TRP A 275 -43.71 -0.50 -0.15
CA TRP A 275 -42.56 -0.93 0.67
C TRP A 275 -41.22 -0.42 0.13
N PHE A 276 -41.22 0.31 -0.99
CA PHE A 276 -40.01 0.60 -1.75
C PHE A 276 -38.98 1.42 -0.99
N TYR A 277 -39.42 2.40 -0.18
CA TYR A 277 -38.53 3.32 0.54
C TYR A 277 -38.26 2.94 2.00
N ASP A 278 -38.73 1.76 2.42
CA ASP A 278 -38.41 1.22 3.75
C ASP A 278 -36.91 0.96 3.91
N HIS A 279 -36.40 1.07 5.16
CA HIS A 279 -35.01 0.75 5.47
C HIS A 279 -34.65 -0.71 5.14
N LYS A 280 -35.53 -1.64 5.53
CA LYS A 280 -35.45 -3.07 5.18
C LYS A 280 -36.79 -3.51 4.58
N PRO A 281 -36.94 -3.37 3.26
CA PRO A 281 -38.20 -3.69 2.61
C PRO A 281 -38.62 -5.14 2.81
N LEU A 282 -39.93 -5.37 2.93
CA LEU A 282 -40.57 -6.69 2.97
C LEU A 282 -40.26 -7.55 4.21
N VAL A 283 -39.66 -7.00 5.27
CA VAL A 283 -39.45 -7.73 6.53
C VAL A 283 -40.79 -8.16 7.13
N GLY A 284 -40.91 -9.43 7.52
CA GLY A 284 -42.15 -10.01 8.04
C GLY A 284 -43.06 -10.64 6.97
N THR A 285 -42.72 -10.49 5.68
CA THR A 285 -43.47 -11.11 4.57
C THR A 285 -42.82 -12.41 4.08
N LYS A 286 -43.54 -13.15 3.21
CA LYS A 286 -43.04 -14.38 2.56
C LYS A 286 -41.84 -14.18 1.62
N TYR A 287 -41.58 -12.95 1.19
CA TYR A 287 -40.55 -12.65 0.18
C TYR A 287 -39.12 -12.68 0.76
N VAL A 288 -38.97 -12.64 2.09
CA VAL A 288 -37.67 -12.71 2.77
C VAL A 288 -37.69 -13.72 3.92
N ASN A 289 -36.53 -14.26 4.29
CA ASN A 289 -36.40 -15.33 5.27
C ASN A 289 -36.57 -14.90 6.76
N GLY A 290 -37.09 -13.70 7.03
CA GLY A 290 -37.23 -13.11 8.37
C GLY A 290 -36.23 -11.98 8.68
N SER A 291 -36.16 -11.59 9.95
CA SER A 291 -35.41 -10.40 10.43
C SER A 291 -33.88 -10.46 10.23
N THR A 292 -33.34 -11.65 9.95
CA THR A 292 -31.91 -11.82 9.60
C THR A 292 -31.57 -11.29 8.20
N TYR A 293 -32.57 -11.13 7.33
CA TYR A 293 -32.53 -10.46 6.02
C TYR A 293 -31.40 -10.95 5.10
N ARG A 294 -31.38 -12.26 4.82
CA ARG A 294 -30.29 -12.93 4.08
C ARG A 294 -30.67 -13.46 2.71
N ARG A 295 -31.91 -13.89 2.52
CA ARG A 295 -32.41 -14.43 1.25
C ARG A 295 -33.67 -13.69 0.86
N TRP A 296 -33.85 -13.51 -0.43
CA TRP A 296 -35.01 -12.86 -1.02
C TRP A 296 -35.55 -13.72 -2.18
N ASN A 297 -36.86 -13.65 -2.40
CA ASN A 297 -37.56 -14.27 -3.51
C ASN A 297 -38.68 -13.32 -3.93
N LEU A 298 -38.62 -12.79 -5.15
CA LEU A 298 -39.55 -11.78 -5.66
C LEU A 298 -40.37 -12.36 -6.83
N THR A 299 -41.55 -11.78 -7.05
CA THR A 299 -42.42 -12.14 -8.18
C THR A 299 -41.94 -11.47 -9.47
N LEU A 300 -42.40 -11.98 -10.62
CA LEU A 300 -42.05 -11.38 -11.92
C LEU A 300 -42.51 -9.93 -12.07
N PRO A 301 -43.75 -9.55 -11.68
CA PRO A 301 -44.17 -8.14 -11.72
C PRO A 301 -43.27 -7.24 -10.87
N GLN A 302 -42.94 -7.66 -9.64
CA GLN A 302 -42.01 -6.90 -8.79
C GLN A 302 -40.65 -6.71 -9.45
N MET A 303 -40.11 -7.74 -10.10
CA MET A 303 -38.83 -7.65 -10.80
C MET A 303 -38.88 -6.75 -12.03
N ALA A 304 -39.99 -6.79 -12.79
CA ALA A 304 -40.21 -5.95 -13.97
C ALA A 304 -40.28 -4.46 -13.58
N THR A 305 -41.07 -4.13 -12.56
CA THR A 305 -41.15 -2.76 -12.01
C THR A 305 -39.80 -2.26 -11.52
N LEU A 306 -39.06 -3.07 -10.75
CA LEU A 306 -37.73 -2.70 -10.26
C LEU A 306 -36.70 -2.52 -11.40
N TYR A 307 -36.78 -3.34 -12.44
CA TYR A 307 -35.91 -3.23 -13.62
C TYR A 307 -36.16 -1.91 -14.35
N ARG A 308 -37.43 -1.57 -14.58
CA ARG A 308 -37.86 -0.31 -15.20
C ARG A 308 -37.36 0.92 -14.42
N LEU A 309 -37.57 0.95 -13.10
CA LEU A 309 -37.12 2.03 -12.22
C LEU A 309 -35.59 2.19 -12.19
N ALA A 310 -34.85 1.12 -12.46
CA ALA A 310 -33.38 1.11 -12.46
C ALA A 310 -32.73 1.51 -13.79
N ASN A 311 -33.48 1.61 -14.89
CA ASN A 311 -32.96 1.73 -16.26
C ASN A 311 -31.88 2.81 -16.44
N GLN A 312 -32.01 3.96 -15.77
CA GLN A 312 -31.04 5.06 -15.85
C GLN A 312 -29.60 4.68 -15.44
N LEU A 313 -29.45 3.67 -14.58
CA LEU A 313 -28.16 3.18 -14.09
C LEU A 313 -27.65 1.96 -14.86
N LEU A 314 -28.54 1.26 -15.56
CA LEU A 314 -28.23 0.02 -16.25
C LEU A 314 -27.56 0.28 -17.60
N THR A 315 -27.09 -0.81 -18.19
CA THR A 315 -26.55 -0.82 -19.54
C THR A 315 -27.64 -1.32 -20.48
N ASP A 316 -27.66 -0.77 -21.69
CA ASP A 316 -28.58 -1.22 -22.74
C ASP A 316 -28.05 -2.43 -23.50
N LEU A 317 -26.79 -2.82 -23.22
CA LEU A 317 -26.13 -3.96 -23.84
C LEU A 317 -26.76 -5.28 -23.39
N VAL A 318 -27.30 -6.02 -24.36
CA VAL A 318 -27.82 -7.39 -24.18
C VAL A 318 -26.73 -8.44 -24.36
N ASP A 319 -25.77 -8.18 -25.25
CA ASP A 319 -24.73 -9.14 -25.65
C ASP A 319 -23.37 -8.79 -25.04
N SER A 320 -22.64 -9.84 -24.65
CA SER A 320 -21.25 -9.78 -24.19
C SER A 320 -20.25 -9.48 -25.30
N ASN A 321 -20.62 -9.70 -26.57
CA ASN A 321 -19.77 -9.47 -27.73
C ASN A 321 -19.26 -8.02 -27.84
N PHE A 322 -19.98 -7.04 -27.27
CA PHE A 322 -19.52 -5.65 -27.16
C PHE A 322 -18.14 -5.53 -26.47
N PHE A 323 -17.83 -6.46 -25.55
CA PHE A 323 -16.56 -6.47 -24.80
C PHE A 323 -15.43 -7.20 -25.54
N TYR A 324 -15.54 -7.46 -26.85
CA TYR A 324 -14.42 -8.01 -27.62
C TYR A 324 -13.18 -7.11 -27.49
N LEU A 325 -12.04 -7.71 -27.14
CA LEU A 325 -10.80 -7.02 -26.74
C LEU A 325 -10.91 -6.06 -25.53
N PHE A 326 -12.10 -5.87 -24.98
CA PHE A 326 -12.38 -4.99 -23.84
C PHE A 326 -12.83 -5.77 -22.59
N ASP A 327 -12.42 -7.04 -22.51
CA ASP A 327 -12.67 -7.95 -21.42
C ASP A 327 -11.43 -8.11 -20.51
N LEU A 328 -11.58 -8.86 -19.41
CA LEU A 328 -10.48 -9.06 -18.47
C LEU A 328 -9.29 -9.81 -19.08
N LYS A 329 -9.55 -10.80 -19.96
CA LYS A 329 -8.49 -11.64 -20.52
C LYS A 329 -7.62 -10.82 -21.49
N SER A 330 -8.26 -10.03 -22.35
CA SER A 330 -7.55 -9.13 -23.26
C SER A 330 -6.72 -8.10 -22.51
N PHE A 331 -7.22 -7.53 -21.40
CA PHE A 331 -6.43 -6.62 -20.57
C PHE A 331 -5.27 -7.30 -19.83
N PHE A 332 -5.40 -8.56 -19.43
CA PHE A 332 -4.28 -9.31 -18.83
C PHE A 332 -3.17 -9.56 -19.85
N THR A 333 -3.55 -9.95 -21.07
CA THR A 333 -2.62 -10.15 -22.19
C THR A 333 -1.95 -8.85 -22.61
N ALA A 334 -2.71 -7.76 -22.75
CA ALA A 334 -2.15 -6.42 -23.02
C ALA A 334 -1.12 -6.02 -21.95
N LYS A 335 -1.41 -6.28 -20.67
CA LYS A 335 -0.47 -6.03 -19.58
C LYS A 335 0.78 -6.91 -19.67
N ALA A 336 0.64 -8.19 -20.01
CA ALA A 336 1.76 -9.13 -20.09
C ALA A 336 2.74 -8.73 -21.21
N LEU A 337 2.19 -8.35 -22.38
CA LEU A 337 2.93 -7.96 -23.57
C LEU A 337 3.41 -6.49 -23.56
N ASN A 338 3.14 -5.72 -22.49
CA ASN A 338 3.40 -4.28 -22.44
C ASN A 338 2.74 -3.48 -23.60
N MET A 339 1.55 -3.90 -24.01
CA MET A 339 0.74 -3.24 -25.04
C MET A 339 -0.47 -2.54 -24.44
N ALA A 340 -1.05 -1.61 -25.21
CA ALA A 340 -2.22 -0.85 -24.79
C ALA A 340 -3.28 -0.84 -25.89
N ILE A 341 -4.49 -1.24 -25.51
CA ILE A 341 -5.68 -1.17 -26.36
C ILE A 341 -6.16 0.30 -26.36
N PRO A 342 -6.61 0.85 -27.51
CA PRO A 342 -7.28 2.14 -27.54
C PRO A 342 -8.42 2.20 -26.51
N GLY A 343 -8.49 3.27 -25.71
CA GLY A 343 -9.47 3.39 -24.62
C GLY A 343 -9.21 2.50 -23.38
N GLY A 344 -8.29 1.54 -23.46
CA GLY A 344 -7.94 0.63 -22.39
C GLY A 344 -6.88 1.16 -21.40
N PRO A 345 -6.60 0.41 -20.31
CA PRO A 345 -5.61 0.80 -19.30
C PRO A 345 -4.17 0.53 -19.73
N LYS A 346 -3.24 1.39 -19.32
CA LYS A 346 -1.78 1.22 -19.50
C LYS A 346 -1.10 0.72 -18.23
N PHE A 347 -0.11 -0.15 -18.35
CA PHE A 347 0.62 -0.77 -17.24
C PHE A 347 2.14 -0.58 -17.33
N GLU A 348 2.82 -0.94 -16.25
CA GLU A 348 4.27 -1.11 -16.26
C GLU A 348 4.63 -2.44 -16.93
N PRO A 349 5.75 -2.51 -17.69
CA PRO A 349 6.25 -3.77 -18.26
C PRO A 349 6.42 -4.83 -17.18
N LEU A 350 6.00 -6.07 -17.49
CA LEU A 350 6.13 -7.20 -16.56
C LEU A 350 7.58 -7.68 -16.46
N ILE A 351 8.23 -7.84 -17.62
CA ILE A 351 9.65 -8.16 -17.77
C ILE A 351 10.34 -6.85 -18.14
N LYS A 352 11.33 -6.42 -17.34
CA LYS A 352 12.02 -5.12 -17.49
C LYS A 352 13.41 -5.22 -18.12
N ASP A 353 13.94 -6.43 -18.19
CA ASP A 353 15.35 -6.69 -18.51
C ASP A 353 15.56 -7.16 -19.97
N ALA A 354 14.48 -7.28 -20.76
CA ALA A 354 14.59 -7.51 -22.19
C ALA A 354 15.07 -6.21 -22.84
N ASN A 355 16.31 -6.18 -23.29
CA ASN A 355 16.86 -5.07 -24.04
C ASN A 355 16.32 -5.18 -25.47
N PRO A 356 15.51 -4.23 -25.97
CA PRO A 356 14.92 -4.35 -27.31
C PRO A 356 15.98 -4.49 -28.41
N ALA A 357 17.16 -3.91 -28.19
CA ALA A 357 18.30 -3.98 -29.09
C ALA A 357 18.87 -5.41 -29.27
N ASP A 358 18.62 -6.32 -28.32
CA ASP A 358 19.07 -7.71 -28.42
C ASP A 358 18.11 -8.54 -29.31
N GLU A 359 16.90 -8.03 -29.62
CA GLU A 359 15.90 -8.66 -30.50
C GLU A 359 15.93 -8.14 -31.96
N ASP A 360 16.61 -7.02 -32.22
CA ASP A 360 16.46 -6.24 -33.46
C ASP A 360 17.17 -6.84 -34.69
N TRP A 361 18.22 -7.66 -34.53
CA TRP A 361 18.95 -8.25 -35.68
C TRP A 361 18.93 -9.77 -35.66
N ASN A 362 17.88 -10.33 -36.27
CA ASN A 362 17.72 -11.77 -36.52
C ASN A 362 17.51 -12.00 -38.01
N GLU A 363 17.93 -13.15 -38.54
CA GLU A 363 17.73 -13.51 -39.95
C GLU A 363 16.25 -13.48 -40.37
N PHE A 364 15.35 -13.79 -39.43
CA PHE A 364 13.90 -13.77 -39.64
C PHE A 364 13.29 -12.36 -39.69
N ASN A 365 13.94 -11.36 -39.09
CA ASN A 365 13.44 -9.99 -39.01
C ASN A 365 14.01 -9.08 -40.12
N ASP A 366 14.68 -9.66 -41.12
CA ASP A 366 15.21 -8.91 -42.27
C ASP A 366 14.08 -8.28 -43.09
N ILE A 367 14.15 -6.96 -43.25
CA ILE A 367 13.14 -6.16 -43.98
C ILE A 367 12.97 -6.62 -45.43
N ASN A 368 14.01 -7.17 -46.06
CA ASN A 368 13.96 -7.64 -47.45
C ASN A 368 13.18 -8.95 -47.61
N LYS A 369 13.03 -9.73 -46.53
CA LYS A 369 12.35 -11.04 -46.53
C LYS A 369 10.89 -10.95 -46.11
N ILE A 370 10.43 -9.81 -45.60
CA ILE A 370 9.07 -9.63 -45.04
C ILE A 370 8.17 -8.85 -46.01
N ILE A 371 7.08 -9.49 -46.46
CA ILE A 371 6.05 -8.82 -47.28
C ILE A 371 5.08 -8.06 -46.37
N ILE A 372 5.19 -6.74 -46.30
CA ILE A 372 4.26 -5.89 -45.54
C ILE A 372 3.08 -5.48 -46.43
N ARG A 373 2.00 -6.26 -46.44
CA ARG A 373 0.73 -5.89 -47.10
C ARG A 373 -0.13 -4.98 -46.23
N GLN A 374 -0.25 -5.34 -44.95
CA GLN A 374 -0.99 -4.59 -43.93
C GLN A 374 -0.18 -4.59 -42.64
N PRO A 375 -0.10 -3.46 -41.92
CA PRO A 375 0.66 -3.39 -40.69
C PRO A 375 -0.02 -4.23 -39.60
N ILE A 376 0.76 -5.05 -38.89
CA ILE A 376 0.26 -5.83 -37.76
C ILE A 376 -0.06 -4.88 -36.60
N ARG A 377 -1.35 -4.68 -36.35
CA ARG A 377 -1.84 -3.79 -35.29
C ARG A 377 -1.71 -4.41 -33.90
N THR A 378 -1.76 -3.57 -32.86
CA THR A 378 -1.73 -4.02 -31.46
C THR A 378 -2.94 -4.89 -31.11
N GLU A 379 -4.09 -4.65 -31.72
CA GLU A 379 -5.30 -5.46 -31.53
C GLU A 379 -5.08 -6.91 -31.99
N TYR A 380 -4.37 -7.14 -33.10
CA TYR A 380 -4.06 -8.49 -33.60
C TYR A 380 -3.15 -9.25 -32.64
N ARG A 381 -2.15 -8.55 -32.10
CA ARG A 381 -1.23 -9.09 -31.09
C ARG A 381 -1.91 -9.48 -29.78
N ILE A 382 -3.08 -8.92 -29.48
CA ILE A 382 -3.85 -9.26 -28.28
C ILE A 382 -4.91 -10.32 -28.59
N ALA A 383 -5.56 -10.24 -29.75
CA ALA A 383 -6.54 -11.21 -30.22
C ALA A 383 -5.90 -12.59 -30.40
N PHE A 384 -4.73 -12.66 -31.04
CA PHE A 384 -3.99 -13.88 -31.32
C PHE A 384 -2.58 -13.80 -30.71
N PRO A 385 -2.46 -13.93 -29.38
CA PRO A 385 -1.23 -13.58 -28.67
C PRO A 385 -0.06 -14.50 -28.95
N TYR A 386 -0.31 -15.76 -29.33
CA TYR A 386 0.73 -16.73 -29.65
C TYR A 386 1.22 -16.64 -31.10
N LEU A 387 0.45 -16.02 -32.00
CA LEU A 387 0.77 -15.95 -33.43
C LEU A 387 1.65 -14.74 -33.76
N TYR A 388 1.32 -13.57 -33.22
CA TYR A 388 1.95 -12.30 -33.60
C TYR A 388 2.97 -11.75 -32.59
N ASN A 389 3.34 -12.52 -31.56
CA ASN A 389 4.32 -12.09 -30.56
C ASN A 389 5.41 -13.13 -30.35
N ASN A 390 6.64 -12.65 -30.19
CA ASN A 390 7.73 -13.43 -29.64
C ASN A 390 7.58 -13.51 -28.12
N LEU A 391 7.93 -14.66 -27.52
CA LEU A 391 7.95 -14.86 -26.07
C LEU A 391 6.63 -14.46 -25.34
N PRO A 392 5.47 -15.04 -25.69
CA PRO A 392 4.18 -14.70 -25.06
C PRO A 392 4.06 -15.26 -23.63
N HIS A 393 4.85 -14.75 -22.70
CA HIS A 393 4.85 -15.16 -21.31
C HIS A 393 3.66 -14.57 -20.55
N TYR A 394 2.99 -15.39 -19.71
CA TYR A 394 1.87 -14.97 -18.84
C TYR A 394 0.66 -14.38 -19.58
N VAL A 395 0.53 -14.64 -20.89
CA VAL A 395 -0.63 -14.24 -21.67
C VAL A 395 -1.85 -15.09 -21.30
N HIS A 396 -3.04 -14.54 -21.55
CA HIS A 396 -4.30 -15.24 -21.37
C HIS A 396 -5.06 -15.29 -22.69
N LEU A 397 -5.65 -16.44 -23.00
CA LEU A 397 -6.57 -16.55 -24.13
C LEU A 397 -7.86 -15.77 -23.84
N SER A 398 -8.24 -14.91 -24.77
CA SER A 398 -9.51 -14.20 -24.79
C SER A 398 -10.63 -15.12 -25.26
N TRP A 399 -11.86 -14.82 -24.85
CA TRP A 399 -13.03 -15.45 -25.43
C TRP A 399 -13.24 -14.91 -26.85
N TYR A 400 -13.47 -15.80 -27.83
CA TYR A 400 -13.50 -15.43 -29.24
C TYR A 400 -14.80 -14.73 -29.63
N HIS A 401 -15.95 -15.40 -29.49
CA HIS A 401 -17.25 -14.90 -29.90
C HIS A 401 -18.38 -15.64 -29.17
N MET A 402 -19.49 -14.97 -28.88
CA MET A 402 -20.76 -15.59 -28.47
C MET A 402 -21.76 -15.50 -29.63
N PRO A 403 -22.75 -16.41 -29.74
CA PRO A 403 -23.84 -16.23 -30.70
C PRO A 403 -24.52 -14.87 -30.49
N ASN A 404 -24.72 -14.11 -31.57
CA ASN A 404 -25.33 -12.78 -31.49
C ASN A 404 -26.76 -12.87 -30.97
N VAL A 405 -27.01 -12.21 -29.84
CA VAL A 405 -28.36 -12.15 -29.26
C VAL A 405 -29.17 -11.07 -29.97
N VAL A 406 -30.14 -11.50 -30.77
CA VAL A 406 -31.06 -10.63 -31.53
C VAL A 406 -32.38 -10.44 -30.77
N TYR A 407 -32.31 -9.85 -29.58
CA TYR A 407 -33.48 -9.55 -28.77
C TYR A 407 -34.04 -8.16 -29.11
N ILE A 408 -35.33 -8.10 -29.46
CA ILE A 408 -36.06 -6.86 -29.75
C ILE A 408 -36.84 -6.45 -28.50
N LYS A 409 -36.63 -5.22 -28.05
CA LYS A 409 -37.36 -4.64 -26.92
C LYS A 409 -38.66 -4.04 -27.42
N THR A 410 -39.76 -4.43 -26.81
CA THR A 410 -41.09 -3.84 -27.05
C THR A 410 -41.18 -2.52 -26.27
N GLU A 411 -41.31 -1.40 -26.97
CA GLU A 411 -41.49 -0.08 -26.34
C GLU A 411 -42.97 0.17 -25.98
N ASP A 412 -43.90 -0.26 -26.83
CA ASP A 412 -45.34 -0.10 -26.62
C ASP A 412 -45.96 -1.36 -26.00
N PRO A 413 -46.57 -1.26 -24.79
CA PRO A 413 -47.17 -2.41 -24.11
C PRO A 413 -48.51 -2.84 -24.71
N ASP A 414 -49.12 -2.01 -25.57
CA ASP A 414 -50.39 -2.30 -26.25
C ASP A 414 -50.25 -3.36 -27.35
N LEU A 415 -49.02 -3.60 -27.83
CA LEU A 415 -48.74 -4.63 -28.82
C LEU A 415 -48.73 -6.03 -28.16
N PRO A 416 -49.19 -7.08 -28.85
CA PRO A 416 -49.13 -8.45 -28.35
C PRO A 416 -47.71 -8.87 -27.95
N ALA A 417 -47.56 -9.77 -26.97
CA ALA A 417 -46.23 -10.21 -26.53
C ALA A 417 -45.41 -10.92 -27.63
N PHE A 418 -46.10 -11.65 -28.51
CA PHE A 418 -45.52 -12.28 -29.70
C PHE A 418 -46.11 -11.61 -30.94
N TYR A 419 -45.31 -10.79 -31.61
CA TYR A 419 -45.70 -10.16 -32.87
C TYR A 419 -44.51 -10.08 -33.82
N PHE A 420 -44.80 -9.92 -35.11
CA PHE A 420 -43.78 -9.72 -36.12
C PHE A 420 -43.34 -8.26 -36.13
N ASP A 421 -42.25 -7.97 -35.42
CA ASP A 421 -41.72 -6.62 -35.29
C ASP A 421 -41.20 -6.07 -36.64
N PRO A 422 -41.41 -4.78 -36.95
CA PRO A 422 -40.93 -4.16 -38.20
C PRO A 422 -39.42 -4.24 -38.42
N LEU A 423 -38.62 -4.45 -37.38
CA LEU A 423 -37.16 -4.65 -37.48
C LEU A 423 -36.79 -6.06 -37.99
N ILE A 424 -37.73 -7.01 -37.99
CA ILE A 424 -37.51 -8.36 -38.50
C ILE A 424 -37.67 -8.36 -40.03
N ASN A 425 -36.68 -8.92 -40.73
CA ASN A 425 -36.77 -9.07 -42.18
C ASN A 425 -37.92 -10.04 -42.55
N PRO A 426 -38.80 -9.68 -43.49
CA PRO A 426 -39.92 -10.53 -43.88
C PRO A 426 -39.41 -11.82 -44.54
N ILE A 427 -40.07 -12.93 -44.21
CA ILE A 427 -39.78 -14.24 -44.81
C ILE A 427 -40.40 -14.26 -46.21
N SER A 428 -39.57 -14.15 -47.26
CA SER A 428 -40.02 -14.32 -48.65
C SER A 428 -39.91 -15.80 -49.03
N HIS A 429 -41.01 -16.54 -48.96
CA HIS A 429 -41.04 -17.92 -49.44
C HIS A 429 -41.06 -17.95 -50.98
N ARG A 430 -39.88 -18.06 -51.60
CA ARG A 430 -39.71 -18.19 -53.06
C ARG A 430 -39.19 -19.58 -53.40
N HIS A 431 -40.05 -20.59 -53.34
CA HIS A 431 -39.76 -21.93 -53.84
C HIS A 431 -40.57 -22.17 -55.12
N SER A 432 -39.89 -22.40 -56.25
CA SER A 432 -40.51 -22.54 -57.58
C SER A 432 -41.08 -23.92 -57.86
N LEU A 433 -40.62 -24.94 -57.14
CA LEU A 433 -41.18 -26.30 -57.13
C LEU A 433 -41.66 -26.56 -55.71
N LYS A 434 -42.97 -26.78 -55.52
CA LYS A 434 -43.46 -27.36 -54.27
C LYS A 434 -42.85 -28.76 -54.18
N ALA A 435 -41.96 -28.98 -53.21
CA ALA A 435 -41.63 -30.36 -52.85
C ALA A 435 -42.97 -31.00 -52.44
N ILE A 436 -43.38 -32.06 -53.14
CA ILE A 436 -44.57 -32.81 -52.76
C ILE A 436 -44.16 -33.55 -51.48
N GLU A 437 -44.43 -32.96 -50.32
CA GLU A 437 -44.44 -33.71 -49.08
C GLU A 437 -45.49 -34.81 -49.24
N PRO A 438 -45.19 -36.08 -48.92
CA PRO A 438 -46.15 -37.17 -49.02
C PRO A 438 -47.24 -36.95 -47.97
N LEU A 439 -48.26 -36.19 -48.36
CA LEU A 439 -49.50 -36.06 -47.61
C LEU A 439 -50.27 -37.37 -47.81
N PRO A 440 -50.69 -38.06 -46.74
CA PRO A 440 -51.59 -39.20 -46.88
C PRO A 440 -52.87 -38.76 -47.61
N GLU A 441 -53.36 -39.61 -48.52
CA GLU A 441 -54.62 -39.38 -49.22
C GLU A 441 -55.77 -39.44 -48.19
N ASP A 442 -56.79 -38.59 -48.34
CA ASP A 442 -57.92 -38.44 -47.40
C ASP A 442 -58.74 -39.76 -47.19
N ASP A 443 -58.42 -40.83 -47.92
CA ASP A 443 -59.01 -42.17 -47.80
C ASP A 443 -58.37 -43.04 -46.68
N GLU A 444 -57.35 -42.55 -45.95
CA GLU A 444 -56.85 -43.20 -44.73
C GLU A 444 -57.78 -42.92 -43.53
N GLU A 445 -58.44 -43.97 -43.02
CA GLU A 445 -59.43 -44.02 -41.92
C GLU A 445 -58.82 -43.70 -40.51
N PHE A 446 -57.92 -42.72 -40.42
CA PHE A 446 -57.25 -42.32 -39.18
C PHE A 446 -57.92 -41.10 -38.55
N GLU A 447 -58.80 -41.35 -37.59
CA GLU A 447 -59.40 -40.30 -36.74
C GLU A 447 -58.73 -40.25 -35.36
N LEU A 448 -58.50 -39.04 -34.86
CA LEU A 448 -58.05 -38.85 -33.49
C LEU A 448 -59.22 -39.12 -32.53
N PRO A 449 -59.02 -39.82 -31.40
CA PRO A 449 -60.06 -40.00 -30.39
C PRO A 449 -60.60 -38.65 -29.89
N GLU A 450 -61.90 -38.57 -29.57
CA GLU A 450 -62.56 -37.31 -29.13
C GLU A 450 -61.91 -36.66 -27.89
N GLU A 451 -61.22 -37.46 -27.06
CA GLU A 451 -60.48 -37.00 -25.89
C GLU A 451 -59.16 -36.27 -26.24
N VAL A 452 -58.68 -36.38 -27.48
CA VAL A 452 -57.40 -35.81 -27.92
C VAL A 452 -57.60 -34.39 -28.42
N GLN A 453 -57.17 -33.44 -27.59
CA GLN A 453 -57.10 -32.01 -27.91
C GLN A 453 -55.65 -31.50 -27.83
N PRO A 454 -55.32 -30.35 -28.44
CA PRO A 454 -54.05 -29.67 -28.20
C PRO A 454 -53.80 -29.48 -26.70
N PHE A 455 -52.62 -29.87 -26.21
CA PHE A 455 -52.29 -29.97 -24.77
C PHE A 455 -52.68 -28.77 -23.89
N LEU A 456 -52.66 -27.54 -24.41
CA LEU A 456 -52.84 -26.29 -23.66
C LEU A 456 -53.94 -25.39 -24.27
N GLN A 457 -54.97 -25.99 -24.89
CA GLN A 457 -56.04 -25.25 -25.57
C GLN A 457 -56.79 -24.26 -24.65
N GLU A 458 -56.93 -24.57 -23.36
CA GLU A 458 -57.59 -23.70 -22.38
C GLU A 458 -56.76 -22.47 -21.98
N THR A 459 -55.43 -22.52 -22.14
CA THR A 459 -54.55 -21.42 -21.70
C THR A 459 -54.25 -20.45 -22.85
N PRO A 460 -54.35 -19.13 -22.64
CA PRO A 460 -54.03 -18.16 -23.68
C PRO A 460 -52.53 -18.18 -24.02
N LEU A 461 -52.20 -17.89 -25.28
CA LEU A 461 -50.82 -17.89 -25.78
C LEU A 461 -49.91 -16.91 -25.03
N TYR A 462 -50.44 -15.75 -24.65
CA TYR A 462 -49.74 -14.75 -23.84
C TYR A 462 -50.67 -14.10 -22.82
N THR A 463 -50.06 -13.54 -21.80
CA THR A 463 -50.67 -12.72 -20.74
C THR A 463 -49.93 -11.39 -20.64
N ASP A 464 -50.49 -10.41 -19.94
CA ASP A 464 -49.91 -9.06 -19.75
C ASP A 464 -48.47 -9.08 -19.19
N ASN A 465 -48.13 -10.13 -18.43
CA ASN A 465 -46.79 -10.28 -17.82
C ASN A 465 -45.78 -11.02 -18.72
N THR A 466 -46.20 -11.51 -19.89
CA THR A 466 -45.37 -12.37 -20.76
C THR A 466 -44.23 -11.59 -21.39
N ALA A 467 -44.53 -10.44 -22.00
CA ALA A 467 -43.52 -9.55 -22.58
C ALA A 467 -42.49 -9.10 -21.53
N ASN A 468 -42.97 -8.68 -20.34
CA ASN A 468 -42.11 -8.32 -19.21
C ASN A 468 -41.23 -9.48 -18.74
N GLY A 469 -41.76 -10.70 -18.69
CA GLY A 469 -41.01 -11.91 -18.34
C GLY A 469 -39.89 -12.21 -19.35
N ILE A 470 -40.18 -12.06 -20.65
CA ILE A 470 -39.19 -12.21 -21.72
C ILE A 470 -38.11 -11.12 -21.62
N ALA A 471 -38.49 -9.88 -21.35
CA ALA A 471 -37.55 -8.77 -21.18
C ALA A 471 -36.58 -8.99 -20.01
N LEU A 472 -37.08 -9.54 -18.89
CA LEU A 472 -36.26 -9.88 -17.74
C LEU A 472 -35.23 -10.98 -18.03
N LEU A 473 -35.47 -11.87 -19.00
CA LEU A 473 -34.54 -12.92 -19.38
C LEU A 473 -33.19 -12.34 -19.87
N TRP A 474 -33.27 -11.24 -20.64
CA TRP A 474 -32.11 -10.53 -21.18
C TRP A 474 -31.65 -9.35 -20.32
N ALA A 475 -32.21 -9.19 -19.12
CA ALA A 475 -31.81 -8.13 -18.21
C ALA A 475 -30.43 -8.40 -17.58
N PRO A 476 -29.65 -7.35 -17.24
CA PRO A 476 -28.38 -7.53 -16.55
C PRO A 476 -28.59 -8.09 -15.14
N ARG A 477 -27.65 -8.92 -14.66
CA ARG A 477 -27.61 -9.29 -13.24
C ARG A 477 -27.62 -8.02 -12.37
N PRO A 478 -28.54 -7.86 -11.41
CA PRO A 478 -29.33 -8.89 -10.72
C PRO A 478 -30.76 -9.14 -11.22
N PHE A 479 -31.22 -8.51 -12.30
CA PHE A 479 -32.64 -8.50 -12.69
C PHE A 479 -33.12 -9.78 -13.40
N ASN A 480 -32.20 -10.56 -13.96
CA ASN A 480 -32.49 -11.84 -14.62
C ASN A 480 -32.73 -13.03 -13.68
N ILE A 481 -32.80 -12.82 -12.37
CA ILE A 481 -33.02 -13.88 -11.37
C ILE A 481 -34.19 -13.53 -10.45
N ARG A 482 -35.04 -14.52 -10.15
CA ARG A 482 -36.21 -14.34 -9.26
C ARG A 482 -35.88 -14.43 -7.77
N SER A 483 -34.84 -15.17 -7.42
CA SER A 483 -34.40 -15.35 -6.03
C SER A 483 -32.90 -15.22 -5.91
N GLY A 484 -32.44 -14.71 -4.77
CA GLY A 484 -31.03 -14.52 -4.51
C GLY A 484 -30.70 -14.32 -3.03
N ARG A 485 -29.42 -14.03 -2.79
CA ARG A 485 -28.91 -13.68 -1.48
C ARG A 485 -28.85 -12.16 -1.35
N CYS A 486 -29.25 -11.62 -0.20
CA CYS A 486 -28.99 -10.22 0.12
C CYS A 486 -27.48 -9.98 0.14
N ARG A 487 -27.06 -8.84 -0.42
CA ARG A 487 -25.67 -8.41 -0.45
C ARG A 487 -25.50 -7.28 0.56
N ARG A 488 -24.26 -6.96 0.91
CA ARG A 488 -24.01 -5.73 1.68
C ARG A 488 -24.14 -4.54 0.74
N ALA A 489 -24.67 -3.43 1.21
CA ALA A 489 -24.77 -2.19 0.41
C ALA A 489 -23.42 -1.81 -0.23
N ILE A 490 -22.30 -1.97 0.50
CA ILE A 490 -20.96 -1.68 -0.01
C ILE A 490 -20.49 -2.61 -1.14
N ASP A 491 -21.04 -3.82 -1.24
CA ASP A 491 -20.63 -4.81 -2.22
C ASP A 491 -21.33 -4.63 -3.57
N VAL A 492 -22.36 -3.77 -3.66
CA VAL A 492 -23.12 -3.45 -4.88
C VAL A 492 -22.48 -2.25 -5.60
N PRO A 493 -21.87 -2.41 -6.80
CA PRO A 493 -21.25 -1.32 -7.51
C PRO A 493 -22.15 -0.72 -8.60
N LEU A 494 -22.87 0.36 -8.26
CA LEU A 494 -23.84 1.02 -9.16
C LEU A 494 -23.23 1.44 -10.52
N VAL A 495 -22.05 2.07 -10.50
CA VAL A 495 -21.44 2.69 -11.69
C VAL A 495 -20.40 1.81 -12.40
N LYS A 496 -20.36 0.50 -12.10
CA LYS A 496 -19.32 -0.40 -12.62
C LYS A 496 -19.50 -0.74 -14.10
N SER A 497 -20.73 -0.86 -14.58
CA SER A 497 -21.02 -1.05 -16.01
C SER A 497 -20.46 0.11 -16.83
N TRP A 498 -20.68 1.34 -16.38
CA TRP A 498 -20.36 2.55 -17.14
C TRP A 498 -18.90 2.65 -17.57
N TYR A 499 -17.94 2.42 -16.66
CA TYR A 499 -16.52 2.48 -17.04
C TYR A 499 -15.97 1.17 -17.59
N ARG A 500 -16.74 0.08 -17.55
CA ARG A 500 -16.40 -1.17 -18.26
C ARG A 500 -16.68 -1.06 -19.75
N GLU A 501 -17.59 -0.18 -20.13
CA GLU A 501 -17.86 0.14 -21.52
C GLU A 501 -16.83 1.14 -22.07
N HIS A 502 -16.80 1.28 -23.39
CA HIS A 502 -16.02 2.32 -24.04
C HIS A 502 -16.53 3.71 -23.62
N CYS A 503 -15.61 4.67 -23.49
CA CYS A 503 -16.00 6.04 -23.22
C CYS A 503 -16.74 6.61 -24.43
N PRO A 504 -17.92 7.25 -24.25
CA PRO A 504 -18.66 7.83 -25.36
C PRO A 504 -17.81 8.81 -26.19
N PRO A 505 -17.99 8.88 -27.52
CA PRO A 505 -17.28 9.83 -28.36
C PRO A 505 -17.62 11.28 -27.96
N GLY A 506 -16.73 12.23 -28.28
CA GLY A 506 -16.91 13.65 -27.94
C GLY A 506 -16.65 14.04 -26.48
N GLN A 507 -16.42 13.08 -25.57
CA GLN A 507 -16.11 13.38 -24.16
C GLN A 507 -14.70 13.99 -23.99
N PRO A 508 -14.48 14.97 -23.08
CA PRO A 508 -13.17 15.58 -22.87
C PRO A 508 -12.08 14.61 -22.41
N VAL A 509 -10.80 14.92 -22.72
CA VAL A 509 -9.61 14.14 -22.33
C VAL A 509 -9.62 13.76 -20.84
N LYS A 510 -10.04 14.70 -19.97
CA LYS A 510 -10.13 14.50 -18.53
C LYS A 510 -10.95 13.27 -18.15
N VAL A 511 -12.11 13.06 -18.78
CA VAL A 511 -12.98 11.92 -18.46
C VAL A 511 -12.49 10.65 -19.14
N ARG A 512 -11.97 10.73 -20.39
CA ARG A 512 -11.33 9.59 -21.06
C ARG A 512 -10.20 8.97 -20.22
N VAL A 513 -9.35 9.81 -19.62
CA VAL A 513 -8.30 9.38 -18.69
C VAL A 513 -8.87 8.75 -17.41
N SER A 514 -9.99 9.27 -16.90
CA SER A 514 -10.66 8.70 -15.72
C SER A 514 -11.26 7.32 -16.00
N TYR A 515 -11.87 7.10 -17.18
CA TYR A 515 -12.30 5.76 -17.62
C TYR A 515 -11.12 4.77 -17.64
N GLN A 516 -10.01 5.15 -18.30
CA GLN A 516 -8.79 4.33 -18.34
C GLN A 516 -8.24 3.99 -16.94
N LYS A 517 -8.24 4.95 -16.01
CA LYS A 517 -7.77 4.73 -14.63
C LYS A 517 -8.70 3.80 -13.84
N LEU A 518 -10.02 3.96 -13.99
CA LEU A 518 -11.00 3.08 -13.34
C LEU A 518 -10.89 1.65 -13.88
N LEU A 519 -10.74 1.48 -15.20
CA LEU A 519 -10.42 0.19 -15.83
C LEU A 519 -9.12 -0.38 -15.29
N LYS A 520 -8.06 0.43 -15.16
CA LYS A 520 -6.79 0.01 -14.57
C LYS A 520 -6.97 -0.54 -13.15
N TYR A 521 -7.77 0.13 -12.31
CA TYR A 521 -8.07 -0.38 -10.96
C TYR A 521 -8.88 -1.68 -11.00
N TYR A 522 -9.86 -1.79 -11.89
CA TYR A 522 -10.66 -2.99 -12.08
C TYR A 522 -9.80 -4.20 -12.49
N VAL A 523 -8.95 -4.04 -13.51
CA VAL A 523 -8.02 -5.07 -13.99
C VAL A 523 -7.02 -5.46 -12.91
N LEU A 524 -6.42 -4.50 -12.19
CA LEU A 524 -5.48 -4.81 -11.09
C LEU A 524 -6.13 -5.56 -9.93
N ASN A 525 -7.41 -5.28 -9.63
CA ASN A 525 -8.15 -6.00 -8.61
C ASN A 525 -8.41 -7.45 -9.04
N ALA A 526 -8.76 -7.68 -10.31
CA ALA A 526 -9.00 -9.01 -10.86
C ALA A 526 -7.70 -9.82 -10.97
N LEU A 527 -6.61 -9.22 -11.46
CA LEU A 527 -5.32 -9.89 -11.66
C LEU A 527 -4.67 -10.32 -10.34
N LYS A 528 -4.74 -9.46 -9.31
CA LYS A 528 -4.17 -9.74 -7.99
C LYS A 528 -5.15 -10.45 -7.05
N HIS A 529 -6.28 -10.91 -7.58
CA HIS A 529 -7.22 -11.70 -6.81
C HIS A 529 -6.57 -13.02 -6.41
N ARG A 530 -6.70 -13.38 -5.13
CA ARG A 530 -6.35 -14.68 -4.59
C ARG A 530 -7.59 -15.19 -3.85
N PRO A 531 -8.00 -16.45 -4.06
CA PRO A 531 -9.09 -17.04 -3.32
C PRO A 531 -8.89 -16.83 -1.81
N PRO A 532 -9.91 -16.39 -1.06
CA PRO A 532 -9.79 -16.23 0.39
C PRO A 532 -9.39 -17.55 1.04
N LYS A 533 -8.26 -17.57 1.76
CA LYS A 533 -7.86 -18.75 2.54
C LYS A 533 -8.92 -19.01 3.62
N ALA A 534 -9.24 -20.28 3.87
CA ALA A 534 -10.07 -20.65 5.01
C ALA A 534 -9.39 -20.18 6.30
N GLN A 535 -10.14 -19.51 7.17
CA GLN A 535 -9.66 -18.95 8.45
C GLN A 535 -10.70 -19.21 9.53
N LYS A 536 -10.24 -19.37 10.79
CA LYS A 536 -11.15 -19.44 11.94
C LYS A 536 -11.92 -18.13 12.06
N LYS A 537 -13.25 -18.18 12.04
CA LYS A 537 -14.11 -17.01 12.17
C LYS A 537 -13.93 -16.40 13.56
N ARG A 538 -13.45 -15.15 13.63
CA ARG A 538 -13.28 -14.38 14.86
C ARG A 538 -14.37 -13.29 14.92
N TYR A 539 -15.32 -13.43 15.83
CA TYR A 539 -16.45 -12.50 15.96
C TYR A 539 -16.23 -11.50 17.09
N LEU A 540 -15.54 -10.39 16.80
CA LEU A 540 -15.15 -9.39 17.79
C LEU A 540 -16.32 -8.89 18.65
N PHE A 541 -17.42 -8.46 18.03
CA PHE A 541 -18.58 -7.92 18.76
C PHE A 541 -19.36 -8.97 19.53
N ARG A 542 -19.36 -10.23 19.09
CA ARG A 542 -19.95 -11.33 19.89
C ARG A 542 -19.12 -11.57 21.15
N SER A 543 -17.79 -11.54 21.02
CA SER A 543 -16.89 -11.64 22.18
C SER A 543 -17.06 -10.46 23.13
N PHE A 544 -17.23 -9.23 22.63
CA PHE A 544 -17.52 -8.08 23.49
C PHE A 544 -18.89 -8.17 24.17
N LYS A 545 -19.97 -8.50 23.43
CA LYS A 545 -21.33 -8.65 23.99
C LYS A 545 -21.36 -9.72 25.09
N ALA A 546 -20.58 -10.79 24.97
CA ALA A 546 -20.47 -11.83 25.99
C ALA A 546 -19.86 -11.34 27.32
N THR A 547 -19.06 -10.27 27.31
CA THR A 547 -18.49 -9.71 28.55
C THR A 547 -19.47 -8.83 29.30
N LYS A 548 -19.35 -8.73 30.64
CA LYS A 548 -20.18 -7.84 31.47
C LYS A 548 -20.01 -6.34 31.18
N PHE A 549 -18.94 -5.95 30.50
CA PHE A 549 -18.59 -4.54 30.26
C PHE A 549 -19.33 -3.91 29.09
N PHE A 550 -20.03 -4.69 28.28
CA PHE A 550 -20.79 -4.20 27.14
C PHE A 550 -22.27 -4.55 27.25
N GLN A 551 -23.10 -3.59 26.86
CA GLN A 551 -24.55 -3.75 26.74
C GLN A 551 -25.00 -3.41 25.32
N THR A 552 -26.20 -3.86 24.95
CA THR A 552 -26.82 -3.53 23.66
C THR A 552 -28.03 -2.65 23.84
N THR A 553 -28.32 -1.82 22.85
CA THR A 553 -29.50 -0.95 22.78
C THR A 553 -29.74 -0.58 21.31
N THR A 554 -30.85 0.08 21.01
CA THR A 554 -31.16 0.66 19.70
C THR A 554 -31.08 2.17 19.80
N LEU A 555 -30.32 2.82 18.92
CA LEU A 555 -30.20 4.29 18.85
C LEU A 555 -30.38 4.77 17.42
N ASP A 556 -30.83 6.01 17.26
CA ASP A 556 -30.72 6.71 15.99
C ASP A 556 -29.24 6.82 15.58
N TRP A 557 -28.99 6.71 14.27
CA TRP A 557 -27.65 6.80 13.70
C TRP A 557 -26.98 8.15 13.99
N VAL A 558 -27.73 9.26 13.98
CA VAL A 558 -27.17 10.59 14.26
C VAL A 558 -26.72 10.67 15.72
N GLU A 559 -27.51 10.13 16.64
CA GLU A 559 -27.14 10.02 18.05
C GLU A 559 -25.85 9.19 18.22
N ALA A 560 -25.79 8.00 17.62
CA ALA A 560 -24.59 7.16 17.66
C ALA A 560 -23.37 7.87 17.04
N GLY A 561 -23.57 8.66 15.98
CA GLY A 561 -22.53 9.45 15.32
C GLY A 561 -21.97 10.55 16.20
N LEU A 562 -22.83 11.33 16.87
CA LEU A 562 -22.45 12.37 17.83
C LEU A 562 -21.68 11.76 19.01
N GLN A 563 -22.15 10.61 19.54
CA GLN A 563 -21.45 9.89 20.59
C GLN A 563 -20.03 9.46 20.17
N VAL A 564 -19.86 8.87 18.97
CA VAL A 564 -18.55 8.45 18.46
C VAL A 564 -17.61 9.66 18.28
N CYS A 565 -18.13 10.80 17.81
CA CYS A 565 -17.34 12.03 17.68
C CYS A 565 -16.89 12.58 19.05
N ARG A 566 -17.81 12.66 20.03
CA ARG A 566 -17.51 13.10 21.41
C ARG A 566 -16.50 12.16 22.08
N GLN A 567 -16.69 10.85 21.97
CA GLN A 567 -15.76 9.84 22.47
C GLN A 567 -14.38 9.97 21.82
N GLY A 568 -14.31 10.10 20.50
CA GLY A 568 -13.06 10.29 19.76
C GLY A 568 -12.30 11.54 20.20
N TYR A 569 -12.99 12.66 20.38
CA TYR A 569 -12.44 13.91 20.90
C TYR A 569 -11.87 13.70 22.32
N ASN A 570 -12.68 13.17 23.24
CA ASN A 570 -12.27 12.92 24.62
C ASN A 570 -11.06 11.98 24.72
N MET A 571 -11.01 10.91 23.93
CA MET A 571 -9.87 9.98 23.93
C MET A 571 -8.57 10.65 23.48
N LEU A 572 -8.63 11.46 22.42
CA LEU A 572 -7.45 12.17 21.92
C LEU A 572 -7.02 13.27 22.90
N ASN A 573 -7.98 14.00 23.47
CA ASN A 573 -7.70 15.04 24.46
C ASN A 573 -7.11 14.46 25.75
N LEU A 574 -7.67 13.35 26.26
CA LEU A 574 -7.11 12.62 27.40
C LEU A 574 -5.67 12.16 27.12
N LEU A 575 -5.33 11.80 25.87
CA LEU A 575 -3.97 11.40 25.51
C LEU A 575 -3.00 12.60 25.50
N ILE A 576 -3.46 13.79 25.11
CA ILE A 576 -2.71 15.04 25.19
C ILE A 576 -2.42 15.37 26.67
N HIS A 577 -3.46 15.37 27.50
CA HIS A 577 -3.33 15.64 28.93
C HIS A 577 -2.51 14.57 29.66
N ARG A 578 -2.64 13.29 29.32
CA ARG A 578 -1.83 12.20 29.91
C ARG A 578 -0.33 12.35 29.63
N LYS A 579 0.04 13.06 28.57
CA LYS A 579 1.43 13.40 28.23
C LYS A 579 1.90 14.73 28.82
N ASN A 580 1.05 15.42 29.57
CA ASN A 580 1.27 16.75 30.13
C ASN A 580 1.69 17.74 29.02
N LEU A 581 0.81 17.93 28.03
CA LEU A 581 0.97 18.82 26.88
C LEU A 581 -0.05 19.95 26.91
N ASN A 582 -0.08 20.73 28.00
CA ASN A 582 -1.09 21.76 28.24
C ASN A 582 -1.02 22.97 27.26
N TYR A 583 0.07 23.07 26.50
CA TYR A 583 0.30 24.10 25.48
C TYR A 583 -0.22 23.70 24.08
N LEU A 584 -0.91 22.56 23.98
CA LEU A 584 -1.63 22.15 22.78
C LEU A 584 -3.12 22.14 23.08
N HIS A 585 -3.90 22.69 22.16
CA HIS A 585 -5.35 22.62 22.18
C HIS A 585 -5.82 21.79 20.98
N LEU A 586 -6.74 20.86 21.23
CA LEU A 586 -7.46 20.13 20.21
C LEU A 586 -8.85 20.76 20.14
N ASP A 587 -9.21 21.34 18.99
CA ASP A 587 -10.55 21.90 18.80
C ASP A 587 -11.56 20.79 18.42
N TYR A 588 -12.85 21.12 18.36
CA TYR A 588 -13.92 20.15 18.13
C TYR A 588 -14.00 19.64 16.68
N ASN A 589 -13.40 20.37 15.74
CA ASN A 589 -13.17 19.93 14.36
C ASN A 589 -11.83 19.19 14.17
N PHE A 590 -11.19 18.81 15.29
CA PHE A 590 -9.98 18.02 15.37
C PHE A 590 -8.74 18.68 14.74
N ASN A 591 -8.64 20.01 14.69
CA ASN A 591 -7.37 20.70 14.50
C ASN A 591 -6.58 20.71 15.82
N LEU A 592 -5.27 20.49 15.70
CA LEU A 592 -4.35 20.51 16.84
C LEU A 592 -3.52 21.77 16.69
N LYS A 593 -3.78 22.76 17.53
CA LYS A 593 -3.19 24.09 17.48
C LYS A 593 -2.31 24.29 18.72
N PRO A 594 -1.11 24.88 18.59
CA PRO A 594 -0.34 25.31 19.77
C PRO A 594 -1.00 26.57 20.37
N VAL A 595 -1.20 26.58 21.69
CA VAL A 595 -1.79 27.74 22.40
C VAL A 595 -0.82 28.92 22.43
N LYS A 596 0.48 28.63 22.43
CA LYS A 596 1.57 29.59 22.44
C LYS A 596 2.72 29.13 21.55
N THR A 597 3.66 30.01 21.22
CA THR A 597 4.89 29.63 20.55
C THR A 597 5.69 28.65 21.41
N LEU A 598 5.98 27.46 20.87
CA LEU A 598 6.60 26.38 21.61
C LEU A 598 8.12 26.48 21.64
N THR A 599 8.73 26.25 22.80
CA THR A 599 10.18 26.07 22.92
C THR A 599 10.64 24.81 22.17
N THR A 600 11.94 24.70 21.88
CA THR A 600 12.48 23.50 21.20
C THR A 600 12.26 22.20 22.01
N LYS A 601 12.27 22.29 23.35
CA LYS A 601 11.98 21.17 24.27
C LYS A 601 10.51 20.76 24.19
N GLU A 602 9.60 21.73 24.29
CA GLU A 602 8.15 21.49 24.15
C GLU A 602 7.82 20.92 22.77
N ARG A 603 8.38 21.48 21.69
CA ARG A 603 8.18 21.00 20.31
C ARG A 603 8.66 19.57 20.11
N LYS A 604 9.82 19.19 20.69
CA LYS A 604 10.31 17.81 20.63
C LYS A 604 9.40 16.85 21.42
N LYS A 605 8.85 17.28 22.56
CA LYS A 605 7.96 16.47 23.42
C LYS A 605 6.56 16.28 22.80
N SER A 606 6.01 17.34 22.21
CA SER A 606 4.67 17.38 21.60
C SER A 606 4.57 16.77 20.21
N ARG A 607 5.71 16.41 19.59
CA ARG A 607 5.71 15.82 18.24
C ARG A 607 5.04 14.45 18.23
N PHE A 608 3.75 14.43 17.91
CA PHE A 608 2.99 13.21 17.70
C PHE A 608 3.39 12.51 16.40
N GLY A 609 3.22 11.18 16.38
CA GLY A 609 3.48 10.34 15.21
C GLY A 609 2.24 10.15 14.35
N ASN A 610 2.40 9.39 13.27
CA ASN A 610 1.32 9.12 12.31
C ASN A 610 0.10 8.43 12.93
N ALA A 611 0.26 7.64 13.99
CA ALA A 611 -0.85 6.95 14.65
C ALA A 611 -1.91 7.93 15.20
N PHE A 612 -1.46 8.94 15.93
CA PHE A 612 -2.32 9.97 16.50
C PHE A 612 -2.96 10.82 15.41
N HIS A 613 -2.15 11.36 14.50
CA HIS A 613 -2.64 12.26 13.46
C HIS A 613 -3.56 11.56 12.45
N LEU A 614 -3.27 10.32 12.05
CA LEU A 614 -4.14 9.59 11.13
C LEU A 614 -5.49 9.26 11.78
N CYS A 615 -5.50 8.88 13.07
CA CYS A 615 -6.75 8.68 13.81
C CYS A 615 -7.56 9.98 13.93
N ARG A 616 -6.89 11.09 14.26
CA ARG A 616 -7.48 12.43 14.33
C ARG A 616 -8.15 12.83 13.01
N GLU A 617 -7.48 12.65 11.88
CA GLU A 617 -8.04 13.00 10.57
C GLU A 617 -9.19 12.09 10.13
N ILE A 618 -9.20 10.81 10.54
CA ILE A 618 -10.35 9.91 10.32
C ILE A 618 -11.56 10.38 11.13
N LEU A 619 -11.34 10.81 12.37
CA LEU A 619 -12.38 11.39 13.21
C LEU A 619 -12.89 12.71 12.63
N ARG A 620 -12.02 13.57 12.09
CA ARG A 620 -12.43 14.76 11.34
C ARG A 620 -13.35 14.43 10.16
N LEU A 621 -12.97 13.44 9.33
CA LEU A 621 -13.81 13.01 8.21
C LEU A 621 -15.19 12.54 8.70
N THR A 622 -15.21 11.79 9.80
CA THR A 622 -16.44 11.27 10.41
C THR A 622 -17.31 12.40 10.94
N LYS A 623 -16.70 13.36 11.64
CA LYS A 623 -17.34 14.57 12.17
C LYS A 623 -17.99 15.39 11.05
N LEU A 624 -17.29 15.65 9.94
CA LEU A 624 -17.86 16.34 8.78
C LEU A 624 -19.12 15.65 8.23
N ILE A 625 -19.15 14.32 8.18
CA ILE A 625 -20.29 13.55 7.69
C ILE A 625 -21.44 13.61 8.70
N VAL A 626 -21.16 13.34 9.98
CA VAL A 626 -22.17 13.37 11.04
C VAL A 626 -22.78 14.76 11.16
N ASP A 627 -21.97 15.81 11.20
CA ASP A 627 -22.43 17.21 11.26
C ASP A 627 -23.31 17.57 10.07
N SER A 628 -23.04 17.00 8.89
CA SER A 628 -23.89 17.23 7.72
C SER A 628 -25.29 16.66 7.94
N HIS A 629 -25.39 15.45 8.51
CA HIS A 629 -26.68 14.87 8.91
C HIS A 629 -27.34 15.61 10.08
N VAL A 630 -26.57 16.15 11.03
CA VAL A 630 -27.11 16.98 12.11
C VAL A 630 -27.76 18.25 11.54
N GLN A 631 -27.09 18.94 10.61
CA GLN A 631 -27.65 20.13 9.95
C GLN A 631 -28.94 19.83 9.16
N TYR A 632 -29.03 18.64 8.55
CA TYR A 632 -30.27 18.16 7.93
C TYR A 632 -31.38 17.93 8.96
N ARG A 633 -31.05 17.29 10.10
CA ARG A 633 -32.01 17.00 11.17
C ARG A 633 -32.46 18.22 11.96
N LEU A 634 -31.67 19.29 11.97
CA LEU A 634 -32.05 20.60 12.52
C LEU A 634 -32.83 21.47 11.52
N ASN A 635 -33.17 20.92 10.35
CA ASN A 635 -33.89 21.62 9.28
C ASN A 635 -33.19 22.87 8.71
N ASN A 636 -31.86 22.98 8.89
CA ASN A 636 -31.04 24.06 8.32
C ASN A 636 -30.65 23.80 6.86
N VAL A 637 -30.67 22.54 6.43
CA VAL A 637 -30.21 22.06 5.11
C VAL A 637 -31.22 21.05 4.58
N ASP A 638 -31.56 21.11 3.29
CA ASP A 638 -32.51 20.17 2.69
C ASP A 638 -31.86 18.80 2.34
N ALA A 639 -32.69 17.81 2.00
CA ALA A 639 -32.21 16.46 1.67
C ALA A 639 -31.29 16.42 0.43
N PHE A 640 -31.54 17.27 -0.57
CA PHE A 640 -30.74 17.32 -1.80
C PHE A 640 -29.36 17.95 -1.57
N GLN A 641 -29.27 19.00 -0.77
CA GLN A 641 -28.05 19.66 -0.32
C GLN A 641 -27.27 18.76 0.62
N LEU A 642 -27.92 17.99 1.49
CA LEU A 642 -27.28 16.93 2.27
C LEU A 642 -26.60 15.92 1.33
N ALA A 643 -27.34 15.41 0.33
CA ALA A 643 -26.79 14.44 -0.61
C ALA A 643 -25.61 15.01 -1.44
N ASP A 644 -25.71 16.24 -1.96
CA ASP A 644 -24.61 16.93 -2.65
C ASP A 644 -23.44 17.21 -1.70
N GLY A 645 -23.72 17.54 -0.44
CA GLY A 645 -22.73 17.77 0.61
C GLY A 645 -21.92 16.52 0.93
N ILE A 646 -22.59 15.39 1.15
CA ILE A 646 -21.94 14.08 1.37
C ILE A 646 -21.12 13.68 0.13
N GLN A 647 -21.65 13.88 -1.08
CA GLN A 647 -20.90 13.64 -2.31
C GLN A 647 -19.65 14.52 -2.38
N TYR A 648 -19.77 15.79 -2.01
CA TYR A 648 -18.65 16.72 -1.98
C TYR A 648 -17.58 16.28 -0.98
N ILE A 649 -17.97 15.86 0.23
CA ILE A 649 -17.06 15.34 1.25
C ILE A 649 -16.26 14.15 0.70
N PHE A 650 -16.93 13.11 0.19
CA PHE A 650 -16.23 11.91 -0.28
C PHE A 650 -15.39 12.14 -1.53
N ALA A 651 -15.74 13.11 -2.37
CA ALA A 651 -14.92 13.50 -3.52
C ALA A 651 -13.71 14.38 -3.14
N HIS A 652 -13.78 15.13 -2.04
CA HIS A 652 -12.78 16.14 -1.64
C HIS A 652 -12.17 15.91 -0.26
N VAL A 653 -12.11 14.66 0.23
CA VAL A 653 -11.44 14.31 1.50
C VAL A 653 -10.00 14.84 1.57
N GLY A 654 -9.27 14.82 0.45
CA GLY A 654 -7.90 15.36 0.40
C GLY A 654 -7.80 16.88 0.63
N GLN A 655 -8.89 17.62 0.45
CA GLN A 655 -8.95 19.07 0.67
C GLN A 655 -9.54 19.42 2.05
N LEU A 656 -10.60 18.71 2.48
CA LEU A 656 -11.29 18.98 3.75
C LEU A 656 -10.54 18.44 4.98
N THR A 657 -9.69 17.43 4.78
CA THR A 657 -8.87 16.84 5.85
C THR A 657 -7.38 17.12 5.58
N GLY A 658 -6.49 16.30 6.14
CA GLY A 658 -5.06 16.27 5.84
C GLY A 658 -4.50 14.84 5.82
N MET A 659 -5.35 13.81 5.68
CA MET A 659 -4.97 12.41 5.87
C MET A 659 -3.75 11.97 5.02
N TYR A 660 -3.61 12.50 3.81
CA TYR A 660 -2.52 12.16 2.89
C TYR A 660 -1.12 12.52 3.43
N ARG A 661 -1.03 13.50 4.34
CA ARG A 661 0.24 13.90 4.97
C ARG A 661 0.79 12.81 5.90
N TYR A 662 -0.11 12.10 6.59
CA TYR A 662 0.24 11.06 7.56
C TYR A 662 0.22 9.65 6.96
N LYS A 663 -0.45 9.47 5.81
CA LYS A 663 -0.38 8.25 5.00
C LYS A 663 -0.57 8.56 3.51
N TYR A 664 0.53 8.76 2.79
CA TYR A 664 0.51 9.17 1.38
C TYR A 664 -0.11 8.14 0.41
N LYS A 665 -0.10 6.84 0.75
CA LYS A 665 -0.74 5.79 -0.08
C LYS A 665 -2.24 6.04 -0.29
N LEU A 666 -2.87 6.85 0.56
CA LEU A 666 -4.25 7.32 0.41
C LEU A 666 -4.51 8.08 -0.91
N MET A 667 -3.47 8.64 -1.53
CA MET A 667 -3.60 9.28 -2.84
C MET A 667 -4.21 8.35 -3.90
N ARG A 668 -4.13 7.03 -3.73
CA ARG A 668 -4.87 6.06 -4.55
C ARG A 668 -6.38 6.28 -4.46
N GLN A 669 -6.94 6.39 -3.25
CA GLN A 669 -8.37 6.62 -3.02
C GLN A 669 -8.81 8.00 -3.50
N ILE A 670 -8.04 9.05 -3.16
CA ILE A 670 -8.37 10.43 -3.58
C ILE A 670 -8.44 10.53 -5.10
N ARG A 671 -7.49 9.94 -5.83
CA ARG A 671 -7.53 9.90 -7.30
C ARG A 671 -8.73 9.11 -7.81
N MET A 672 -9.02 7.95 -7.23
CA MET A 672 -10.19 7.14 -7.60
C MET A 672 -11.51 7.89 -7.39
N CYS A 673 -11.69 8.61 -6.28
CA CYS A 673 -12.89 9.43 -6.06
C CYS A 673 -12.99 10.58 -7.08
N LYS A 674 -11.86 11.20 -7.46
CA LYS A 674 -11.86 12.20 -8.55
C LYS A 674 -12.25 11.59 -9.90
N ASP A 675 -11.76 10.40 -10.20
CA ASP A 675 -12.11 9.69 -11.43
C ASP A 675 -13.60 9.30 -11.46
N LEU A 676 -14.15 8.82 -10.32
CA LEU A 676 -15.59 8.57 -10.15
C LEU A 676 -16.42 9.86 -10.27
N LYS A 677 -15.94 10.97 -9.72
CA LYS A 677 -16.59 12.29 -9.88
C LYS A 677 -16.71 12.67 -11.35
N HIS A 678 -15.64 12.52 -12.13
CA HIS A 678 -15.67 12.80 -13.57
C HIS A 678 -16.65 11.89 -14.31
N LEU A 679 -16.61 10.59 -14.03
CA LEU A 679 -17.53 9.60 -14.62
C LEU A 679 -19.00 9.98 -14.36
N ILE A 680 -19.35 10.25 -13.11
CA ILE A 680 -20.72 10.56 -12.69
C ILE A 680 -21.17 11.90 -13.27
N TYR A 681 -20.37 12.97 -13.13
CA TYR A 681 -20.80 14.32 -13.49
C TYR A 681 -21.05 14.49 -14.99
N TYR A 682 -20.27 13.83 -15.84
CA TYR A 682 -20.45 13.92 -17.30
C TYR A 682 -21.60 13.06 -17.82
N ARG A 683 -22.11 12.11 -17.03
CA ARG A 683 -23.36 11.39 -17.33
C ARG A 683 -24.57 12.11 -16.71
N PHE A 684 -24.40 12.72 -15.53
CA PHE A 684 -25.45 13.41 -14.78
C PHE A 684 -25.82 14.77 -15.37
N ASN A 685 -24.82 15.60 -15.70
CA ASN A 685 -25.00 16.95 -16.28
C ASN A 685 -25.11 16.87 -17.81
N THR A 686 -26.10 16.14 -18.30
CA THR A 686 -26.39 15.94 -19.73
C THR A 686 -27.81 16.41 -20.04
N GLY A 687 -28.02 16.88 -21.27
CA GLY A 687 -29.30 17.43 -21.71
C GLY A 687 -29.61 18.77 -21.02
N PRO A 688 -30.82 18.95 -20.45
CA PRO A 688 -31.23 20.20 -19.79
C PRO A 688 -30.45 20.53 -18.50
N VAL A 689 -29.74 19.57 -17.91
CA VAL A 689 -29.05 19.74 -16.63
C VAL A 689 -27.67 20.39 -16.83
N GLY A 690 -27.54 21.64 -16.40
CA GLY A 690 -26.31 22.44 -16.53
C GLY A 690 -25.16 22.04 -15.60
N LYS A 691 -24.02 22.72 -15.79
CA LYS A 691 -22.86 22.62 -14.89
C LYS A 691 -23.13 23.42 -13.60
N GLY A 692 -23.00 22.78 -12.45
CA GLY A 692 -23.22 23.41 -11.15
C GLY A 692 -23.21 22.40 -10.00
N PRO A 693 -23.31 22.85 -8.73
CA PRO A 693 -23.62 21.98 -7.60
C PRO A 693 -25.02 21.33 -7.74
N GLY A 694 -25.34 20.33 -6.93
CA GLY A 694 -26.61 19.61 -6.98
C GLY A 694 -26.51 18.17 -7.49
N CYS A 695 -25.34 17.53 -7.38
CA CYS A 695 -25.16 16.12 -7.73
C CYS A 695 -24.95 15.30 -6.45
N GLY A 696 -26.00 14.65 -5.96
CA GLY A 696 -25.99 13.90 -4.70
C GLY A 696 -25.62 12.40 -4.77
N ILE A 697 -25.04 11.92 -5.87
CA ILE A 697 -24.75 10.49 -6.08
C ILE A 697 -23.47 10.05 -5.33
N TRP A 698 -23.55 9.92 -4.01
CA TRP A 698 -22.39 9.69 -3.14
C TRP A 698 -21.98 8.22 -2.97
N ALA A 699 -22.83 7.25 -3.28
CA ALA A 699 -22.58 5.83 -3.07
C ALA A 699 -21.22 5.34 -3.62
N PRO A 700 -20.76 5.72 -4.83
CA PRO A 700 -19.46 5.30 -5.33
C PRO A 700 -18.27 5.81 -4.49
N GLY A 701 -18.31 7.09 -4.07
CA GLY A 701 -17.27 7.70 -3.24
C GLY A 701 -17.23 7.09 -1.83
N TRP A 702 -18.40 6.94 -1.21
CA TRP A 702 -18.59 6.30 0.09
C TRP A 702 -17.97 4.90 0.15
N ARG A 703 -18.21 4.06 -0.87
CA ARG A 703 -17.65 2.71 -0.98
C ARG A 703 -16.11 2.71 -1.00
N VAL A 704 -15.49 3.64 -1.72
CA VAL A 704 -14.02 3.76 -1.78
C VAL A 704 -13.43 4.00 -0.39
N TRP A 705 -14.07 4.87 0.40
CA TRP A 705 -13.63 5.21 1.75
C TRP A 705 -13.89 4.08 2.76
N LEU A 706 -14.99 3.34 2.64
CA LEU A 706 -15.22 2.15 3.46
C LEU A 706 -14.24 1.01 3.16
N PHE A 707 -13.90 0.76 1.89
CA PHE A 707 -12.85 -0.20 1.55
C PHE A 707 -11.46 0.25 2.02
N PHE A 708 -11.22 1.56 2.09
CA PHE A 708 -10.04 2.09 2.77
C PHE A 708 -10.07 1.80 4.27
N MET A 709 -11.20 2.04 4.94
CA MET A 709 -11.37 1.75 6.36
C MET A 709 -11.12 0.27 6.67
N ARG A 710 -11.68 -0.64 5.87
CA ARG A 710 -11.43 -2.09 5.99
C ARG A 710 -9.94 -2.45 6.03
N GLY A 711 -9.10 -1.80 5.23
CA GLY A 711 -7.66 -2.03 5.18
C GLY A 711 -6.86 -1.25 6.22
N ILE A 712 -7.32 -0.08 6.65
CA ILE A 712 -6.61 0.78 7.60
C ILE A 712 -6.83 0.37 9.05
N THR A 713 -8.01 -0.18 9.36
CA THR A 713 -8.39 -0.56 10.71
C THR A 713 -7.37 -1.46 11.40
N PRO A 714 -6.95 -2.63 10.86
CA PRO A 714 -5.95 -3.46 11.52
C PRO A 714 -4.57 -2.78 11.67
N LEU A 715 -4.22 -1.87 10.74
CA LEU A 715 -2.97 -1.12 10.84
C LEU A 715 -3.02 -0.12 12.00
N LEU A 716 -4.12 0.62 12.12
CA LEU A 716 -4.32 1.59 13.19
C LEU A 716 -4.50 0.94 14.55
N GLU A 717 -5.22 -0.17 14.65
CA GLU A 717 -5.33 -0.92 15.91
C GLU A 717 -3.96 -1.31 16.45
N ARG A 718 -3.06 -1.79 15.57
CA ARG A 718 -1.68 -2.11 15.95
C ARG A 718 -0.91 -0.86 16.34
N TRP A 719 -1.02 0.23 15.58
CA TRP A 719 -0.29 1.47 15.85
C TRP A 719 -0.74 2.17 17.14
N LEU A 720 -2.06 2.25 17.36
CA LEU A 720 -2.67 2.80 18.56
C LEU A 720 -2.44 1.87 19.75
N GLY A 721 -2.53 0.55 19.57
CA GLY A 721 -2.14 -0.43 20.59
C GLY A 721 -0.71 -0.22 21.06
N ASN A 722 0.26 -0.16 20.14
CA ASN A 722 1.66 0.10 20.48
C ASN A 722 1.87 1.48 21.11
N LEU A 723 1.10 2.50 20.69
CA LEU A 723 1.16 3.84 21.27
C LEU A 723 0.68 3.84 22.73
N LEU A 724 -0.43 3.16 23.01
CA LEU A 724 -1.03 3.05 24.33
C LEU A 724 -0.17 2.18 25.25
N SER A 725 0.25 0.98 24.83
CA SER A 725 1.18 0.14 25.60
C SER A 725 2.44 0.92 25.95
N ARG A 726 3.06 1.62 25.00
CA ARG A 726 4.22 2.48 25.28
C ARG A 726 3.94 3.64 26.24
N GLN A 727 2.71 4.15 26.26
CA GLN A 727 2.32 5.24 27.16
C GLN A 727 2.04 4.75 28.58
N PHE A 728 1.53 3.52 28.74
CA PHE A 728 1.21 2.93 30.04
C PHE A 728 2.37 2.12 30.65
N GLU A 729 3.05 1.31 29.84
CA GLU A 729 4.16 0.42 30.25
C GLU A 729 5.53 1.10 30.09
N GLY A 730 5.61 2.18 29.31
CA GLY A 730 6.86 2.88 29.00
C GLY A 730 7.61 2.32 27.78
N ARG A 731 8.83 2.80 27.54
CA ARG A 731 9.71 2.31 26.45
C ARG A 731 10.76 1.37 27.01
N HIS A 732 10.87 0.17 26.46
CA HIS A 732 12.00 -0.72 26.73
C HIS A 732 13.27 -0.18 26.03
N SER A 733 14.28 0.21 26.81
CA SER A 733 15.52 0.84 26.29
C SER A 733 16.41 -0.12 25.48
N LYS A 734 16.45 -1.41 25.87
CA LYS A 734 17.28 -2.46 25.26
C LYS A 734 16.48 -3.71 24.81
N GLY A 735 15.16 -3.62 24.72
CA GLY A 735 14.31 -4.81 24.48
C GLY A 735 14.40 -5.39 23.06
N VAL A 736 14.84 -4.61 22.07
CA VAL A 736 14.97 -5.07 20.68
C VAL A 736 16.35 -4.69 20.15
N ALA A 737 17.11 -5.68 19.68
CA ALA A 737 18.39 -5.47 19.02
C ALA A 737 18.20 -4.57 17.78
N LYS A 738 19.03 -3.54 17.65
CA LYS A 738 18.94 -2.61 16.52
C LYS A 738 19.53 -3.29 15.28
N THR A 739 18.75 -3.36 14.20
CA THR A 739 19.23 -3.89 12.92
C THR A 739 20.31 -3.01 12.31
N VAL A 740 21.26 -3.63 11.60
CA VAL A 740 22.33 -2.94 10.88
C VAL A 740 21.77 -2.38 9.59
N THR A 741 21.48 -1.09 9.59
CA THR A 741 21.01 -0.35 8.41
C THR A 741 22.17 0.36 7.71
N LYS A 742 21.94 0.88 6.50
CA LYS A 742 22.94 1.52 5.63
C LYS A 742 23.91 2.47 6.36
N GLN A 743 23.44 3.27 7.32
CA GLN A 743 24.26 4.22 8.08
C GLN A 743 25.32 3.53 8.97
N ARG A 744 25.05 2.31 9.43
CA ARG A 744 25.85 1.59 10.43
C ARG A 744 26.72 0.49 9.83
N VAL A 745 26.61 0.22 8.52
CA VAL A 745 27.34 -0.88 7.87
C VAL A 745 28.85 -0.75 8.08
N GLU A 746 29.42 0.43 7.83
CA GLU A 746 30.88 0.65 8.01
C GLU A 746 31.29 0.53 9.48
N SER A 747 30.54 1.14 10.41
CA SER A 747 30.86 1.08 11.85
C SER A 747 30.70 -0.32 12.44
N HIS A 748 29.73 -1.09 11.94
CA HIS A 748 29.49 -2.46 12.38
C HIS A 748 30.56 -3.41 11.85
N PHE A 749 30.96 -3.25 10.57
CA PHE A 749 32.09 -3.97 10.00
C PHE A 749 33.37 -3.74 10.82
N ASP A 750 33.67 -2.50 11.19
CA ASP A 750 34.83 -2.18 12.04
C ASP A 750 34.70 -2.78 13.45
N LEU A 751 33.49 -2.87 13.99
CA LEU A 751 33.24 -3.48 15.29
C LEU A 751 33.48 -5.00 15.26
N GLU A 752 32.93 -5.69 14.26
CA GLU A 752 33.11 -7.12 14.05
C GLU A 752 34.57 -7.46 13.76
N LEU A 753 35.23 -6.69 12.89
CA LEU A 753 36.66 -6.85 12.59
C LEU A 753 37.51 -6.77 13.86
N ARG A 754 37.26 -5.77 14.71
CA ARG A 754 37.99 -5.62 15.98
C ARG A 754 37.69 -6.78 16.94
N ALA A 755 36.46 -7.28 16.97
CA ALA A 755 36.10 -8.44 17.78
C ALA A 755 36.80 -9.72 17.30
N SER A 756 36.82 -10.00 15.98
CA SER A 756 37.53 -11.14 15.41
C SER A 756 39.03 -11.09 15.68
N VAL A 757 39.66 -9.91 15.49
CA VAL A 757 41.08 -9.72 15.82
C VAL A 757 41.34 -9.93 17.31
N MET A 758 40.43 -9.49 18.19
CA MET A 758 40.56 -9.73 19.63
C MET A 758 40.50 -11.21 19.99
N HIS A 759 39.64 -12.00 19.33
CA HIS A 759 39.59 -13.45 19.52
C HIS A 759 40.92 -14.10 19.11
N ASP A 760 41.42 -13.80 17.91
CA ASP A 760 42.69 -14.34 17.42
C ASP A 760 43.88 -13.93 18.31
N ILE A 761 43.88 -12.69 18.85
CA ILE A 761 44.92 -12.25 19.80
C ILE A 761 44.89 -13.11 21.07
N VAL A 762 43.71 -13.39 21.63
CA VAL A 762 43.59 -14.16 22.88
C VAL A 762 44.04 -15.60 22.66
N ASP A 763 43.73 -16.19 21.50
CA ASP A 763 44.07 -17.58 21.16
C ASP A 763 45.56 -17.76 20.85
N MET A 764 46.21 -16.76 20.23
CA MET A 764 47.65 -16.82 19.91
C MET A 764 48.57 -16.52 21.10
N MET A 765 48.07 -15.91 22.17
CA MET A 765 48.90 -15.49 23.29
C MET A 765 49.12 -16.66 24.28
N PRO A 766 50.38 -16.98 24.66
CA PRO A 766 50.68 -18.03 25.62
C PRO A 766 50.08 -17.74 27.00
N GLU A 767 49.86 -18.78 27.79
CA GLU A 767 49.29 -18.69 29.13
C GLU A 767 50.19 -17.83 30.03
N GLY A 768 49.70 -16.65 30.43
CA GLY A 768 50.44 -15.68 31.26
C GLY A 768 50.46 -14.23 30.74
N ILE A 769 50.10 -13.95 29.47
CA ILE A 769 50.24 -12.59 28.86
C ILE A 769 48.90 -12.00 28.33
N LYS A 770 47.75 -12.48 28.82
CA LYS A 770 46.50 -12.38 28.03
C LYS A 770 45.74 -11.03 28.04
N GLN A 771 45.97 -10.07 28.96
CA GLN A 771 45.06 -8.91 29.11
C GLN A 771 45.61 -7.51 28.76
N ASN A 772 46.91 -7.23 28.95
CA ASN A 772 47.39 -5.83 28.87
C ASN A 772 47.83 -5.37 27.47
N LYS A 773 48.16 -6.28 26.54
CA LYS A 773 48.74 -5.94 25.22
C LYS A 773 47.73 -5.85 24.07
N ALA A 774 46.50 -6.33 24.25
CA ALA A 774 45.50 -6.43 23.17
C ALA A 774 45.12 -5.04 22.60
N ARG A 775 45.03 -4.01 23.44
CA ARG A 775 44.73 -2.64 23.00
C ARG A 775 45.81 -2.07 22.09
N THR A 776 47.08 -2.31 22.41
CA THR A 776 48.24 -1.87 21.63
C THR A 776 48.28 -2.56 20.27
N ILE A 777 48.00 -3.87 20.22
CA ILE A 777 47.90 -4.61 18.94
C ILE A 777 46.78 -4.04 18.06
N LEU A 778 45.61 -3.69 18.63
CA LEU A 778 44.54 -3.03 17.88
C LEU A 778 44.90 -1.62 17.39
N GLN A 779 45.81 -0.91 18.07
CA GLN A 779 46.37 0.36 17.57
C GLN A 779 47.27 0.10 16.36
N HIS A 780 48.15 -0.90 16.42
CA HIS A 780 48.97 -1.32 15.28
C HIS A 780 48.12 -1.75 14.08
N LEU A 781 47.04 -2.50 14.28
CA LEU A 781 46.07 -2.84 13.21
C LEU A 781 45.49 -1.57 12.56
N SER A 782 45.12 -0.58 13.38
CA SER A 782 44.53 0.67 12.90
C SER A 782 45.54 1.52 12.13
N GLU A 783 46.80 1.50 12.55
CA GLU A 783 47.90 2.21 11.88
C GLU A 783 48.30 1.52 10.57
N ALA A 784 48.44 0.20 10.58
CA ALA A 784 48.68 -0.60 9.37
C ALA A 784 47.61 -0.33 8.29
N TRP A 785 46.34 -0.19 8.68
CA TRP A 785 45.27 0.21 7.76
C TRP A 785 45.43 1.64 7.20
N ARG A 786 45.96 2.59 7.98
CA ARG A 786 46.24 3.95 7.51
C ARG A 786 47.42 3.96 6.55
N CYS A 787 48.51 3.27 6.89
CA CYS A 787 49.68 3.10 6.03
C CYS A 787 49.27 2.50 4.68
N TRP A 788 48.44 1.44 4.69
CA TRP A 788 47.92 0.85 3.45
C TRP A 788 47.15 1.86 2.58
N LYS A 789 46.28 2.69 3.16
CA LYS A 789 45.53 3.73 2.42
C LYS A 789 46.39 4.89 1.91
N ALA A 790 47.54 5.13 2.52
CA ALA A 790 48.50 6.16 2.14
C ALA A 790 49.59 5.63 1.20
N ASN A 791 49.63 4.32 0.96
CA ASN A 791 50.70 3.61 0.26
C ASN A 791 52.08 3.73 0.93
N ILE A 792 52.10 3.85 2.26
CA ILE A 792 53.34 3.88 3.04
C ILE A 792 53.66 2.43 3.46
N PRO A 793 54.89 1.94 3.27
CA PRO A 793 55.29 0.62 3.75
C PRO A 793 55.18 0.58 5.28
N TRP A 794 54.43 -0.38 5.81
CA TRP A 794 54.26 -0.55 7.24
C TRP A 794 55.21 -1.65 7.74
N LYS A 795 56.22 -1.26 8.52
CA LYS A 795 57.13 -2.17 9.21
C LYS A 795 57.40 -1.63 10.61
N VAL A 796 57.14 -2.44 11.63
CA VAL A 796 57.36 -2.06 13.04
C VAL A 796 58.56 -2.84 13.57
N PRO A 797 59.67 -2.17 13.96
CA PRO A 797 60.80 -2.84 14.59
C PRO A 797 60.38 -3.55 15.89
N GLY A 798 60.80 -4.81 16.07
CA GLY A 798 60.56 -5.57 17.30
C GLY A 798 59.14 -6.13 17.50
N LEU A 799 58.27 -6.10 16.48
CA LEU A 799 56.94 -6.74 16.54
C LEU A 799 57.05 -8.25 16.28
N PRO A 800 56.40 -9.13 17.08
CA PRO A 800 56.39 -10.57 16.82
C PRO A 800 55.78 -10.92 15.46
N THR A 801 56.43 -11.82 14.72
CA THR A 801 56.01 -12.22 13.36
C THR A 801 54.59 -12.81 13.29
N PRO A 802 54.06 -13.57 14.29
CA PRO A 802 52.68 -14.05 14.23
C PRO A 802 51.66 -12.90 14.30
N ILE A 803 51.95 -11.87 15.10
CA ILE A 803 51.09 -10.68 15.23
C ILE A 803 51.15 -9.83 13.96
N GLU A 804 52.34 -9.68 13.37
CA GLU A 804 52.53 -8.98 12.10
C GLU A 804 51.70 -9.64 10.98
N ASN A 805 51.81 -10.97 10.83
CA ASN A 805 51.06 -11.74 9.82
C ASN A 805 49.54 -11.68 10.04
N MET A 806 49.08 -11.76 11.30
CA MET A 806 47.67 -11.58 11.63
C MET A 806 47.17 -10.19 11.21
N ILE A 807 47.90 -9.12 11.55
CA ILE A 807 47.54 -7.75 11.16
C ILE A 807 47.47 -7.63 9.63
N LEU A 808 48.48 -8.12 8.90
CA LEU A 808 48.51 -8.06 7.43
C LEU A 808 47.33 -8.80 6.80
N ARG A 809 46.96 -9.97 7.34
CA ARG A 809 45.79 -10.73 6.89
C ARG A 809 44.50 -9.91 7.02
N TYR A 810 44.26 -9.32 8.19
CA TYR A 810 43.05 -8.51 8.42
C TYR A 810 43.04 -7.17 7.67
N VAL A 811 44.21 -6.54 7.50
CA VAL A 811 44.37 -5.34 6.67
C VAL A 811 44.05 -5.66 5.21
N LYS A 812 44.52 -6.80 4.68
CA LYS A 812 44.19 -7.27 3.34
C LYS A 812 42.69 -7.55 3.18
N MET A 813 42.09 -8.28 4.12
CA MET A 813 40.64 -8.53 4.10
C MET A 813 39.83 -7.23 4.07
N LYS A 814 40.24 -6.23 4.87
CA LYS A 814 39.62 -4.89 4.87
C LYS A 814 39.85 -4.13 3.57
N ALA A 815 41.04 -4.26 2.97
CA ALA A 815 41.37 -3.67 1.67
C ALA A 815 40.50 -4.23 0.54
N ASP A 816 40.31 -5.55 0.51
CA ASP A 816 39.48 -6.23 -0.49
C ASP A 816 38.01 -5.77 -0.37
N TRP A 817 37.46 -5.76 0.86
CA TRP A 817 36.12 -5.22 1.12
C TRP A 817 35.97 -3.74 0.68
N TRP A 818 36.97 -2.91 0.99
CA TRP A 818 36.95 -1.49 0.69
C TRP A 818 36.99 -1.20 -0.82
N THR A 819 37.79 -1.99 -1.56
CA THR A 819 37.98 -1.90 -3.02
C THR A 819 36.76 -2.42 -3.76
N ASN A 820 36.24 -3.59 -3.39
CA ASN A 820 35.01 -4.15 -3.96
C ASN A 820 33.82 -3.19 -3.77
N THR A 821 33.71 -2.58 -2.57
CA THR A 821 32.69 -1.56 -2.32
C THR A 821 32.88 -0.31 -3.18
N ALA A 822 34.13 0.07 -3.50
CA ALA A 822 34.40 1.19 -4.39
C ALA A 822 33.97 0.88 -5.83
N HIS A 823 34.32 -0.30 -6.37
CA HIS A 823 33.89 -0.72 -7.71
C HIS A 823 32.36 -0.85 -7.82
N TYR A 824 31.72 -1.48 -6.84
CA TYR A 824 30.25 -1.60 -6.81
C TYR A 824 29.57 -0.23 -6.83
N ASN A 825 30.01 0.71 -5.98
CA ASN A 825 29.43 2.04 -5.98
C ASN A 825 29.80 2.84 -7.24
N ARG A 826 30.98 2.63 -7.81
CA ARG A 826 31.38 3.25 -9.07
C ARG A 826 30.44 2.85 -10.20
N GLU A 827 30.16 1.55 -10.33
CA GLU A 827 29.27 1.05 -11.38
C GLU A 827 27.84 1.56 -11.20
N ARG A 828 27.36 1.60 -9.95
CA ARG A 828 26.06 2.21 -9.63
C ARG A 828 25.98 3.69 -10.01
N ILE A 829 27.03 4.46 -9.72
CA ILE A 829 27.11 5.88 -10.11
C ILE A 829 27.14 6.00 -11.64
N ARG A 830 27.91 5.16 -12.33
CA ARG A 830 28.04 5.15 -13.80
C ARG A 830 26.69 4.88 -14.48
N ARG A 831 25.92 3.91 -13.98
CA ARG A 831 24.57 3.57 -14.47
C ARG A 831 23.49 4.60 -14.09
N GLY A 832 23.81 5.63 -13.31
CA GLY A 832 22.84 6.60 -12.83
C GLY A 832 21.85 6.04 -11.78
N ALA A 833 22.20 4.96 -11.09
CA ALA A 833 21.36 4.41 -10.03
C ALA A 833 21.24 5.40 -8.84
N THR A 834 20.21 5.22 -8.00
CA THR A 834 20.03 6.07 -6.81
C THR A 834 21.19 5.92 -5.83
N VAL A 835 22.03 6.95 -5.73
CA VAL A 835 23.21 7.00 -4.86
C VAL A 835 23.22 8.31 -4.05
N ASP A 836 23.58 8.22 -2.77
CA ASP A 836 23.61 9.38 -1.89
C ASP A 836 24.83 10.27 -2.23
N LYS A 837 24.68 11.59 -2.07
CA LYS A 837 25.78 12.55 -2.28
C LYS A 837 27.04 12.22 -1.48
N THR A 838 26.89 11.72 -0.26
CA THR A 838 28.00 11.30 0.60
C THR A 838 28.74 10.09 0.05
N VAL A 839 28.02 9.14 -0.57
CA VAL A 839 28.61 7.97 -1.22
C VAL A 839 29.40 8.40 -2.47
N CYS A 840 28.89 9.35 -3.27
CA CYS A 840 29.64 9.89 -4.41
C CYS A 840 30.97 10.53 -3.98
N LYS A 841 30.95 11.36 -2.93
CA LYS A 841 32.18 11.98 -2.38
C LYS A 841 33.15 10.94 -1.81
N LYS A 842 32.64 9.97 -1.04
CA LYS A 842 33.46 8.87 -0.53
C LYS A 842 34.09 8.09 -1.68
N ASN A 843 33.30 7.68 -2.66
CA ASN A 843 33.77 6.92 -3.81
C ASN A 843 34.81 7.68 -4.63
N LEU A 844 34.63 9.00 -4.80
CA LEU A 844 35.63 9.87 -5.43
C LEU A 844 36.97 9.75 -4.70
N GLY A 845 36.98 9.96 -3.39
CA GLY A 845 38.19 9.83 -2.56
C GLY A 845 38.79 8.41 -2.54
N ARG A 846 37.95 7.36 -2.57
CA ARG A 846 38.42 5.97 -2.64
C ARG A 846 39.20 5.70 -3.93
N LEU A 847 38.57 6.00 -5.06
CA LEU A 847 39.18 5.82 -6.38
C LEU A 847 40.40 6.74 -6.59
N THR A 848 40.45 7.94 -5.99
CA THR A 848 41.68 8.77 -6.06
C THR A 848 42.85 8.05 -5.40
N ARG A 849 42.63 7.43 -4.24
CA ARG A 849 43.67 6.68 -3.55
C ARG A 849 44.09 5.43 -4.33
N LEU A 850 43.14 4.70 -4.91
CA LEU A 850 43.47 3.54 -5.75
C LEU A 850 44.29 3.94 -6.98
N TYR A 851 43.92 5.03 -7.64
CA TYR A 851 44.66 5.57 -8.76
C TYR A 851 46.08 5.95 -8.36
N LEU A 852 46.26 6.73 -7.28
CA LEU A 852 47.60 7.14 -6.84
C LEU A 852 48.47 5.96 -6.39
N LYS A 853 47.89 4.93 -5.76
CA LYS A 853 48.60 3.69 -5.43
C LYS A 853 49.12 2.99 -6.69
N ALA A 854 48.25 2.84 -7.69
CA ALA A 854 48.64 2.23 -8.96
C ALA A 854 49.66 3.08 -9.74
N GLU A 855 49.54 4.40 -9.67
CA GLU A 855 50.49 5.32 -10.32
C GLU A 855 51.87 5.28 -9.65
N GLN A 856 51.93 5.25 -8.32
CA GLN A 856 53.20 5.09 -7.60
C GLN A 856 53.88 3.75 -7.93
N GLU A 857 53.10 2.67 -8.01
CA GLU A 857 53.60 1.35 -8.43
C GLU A 857 54.14 1.40 -9.86
N ARG A 858 53.42 2.05 -10.79
CA ARG A 858 53.85 2.22 -12.18
C ARG A 858 55.19 2.97 -12.28
N GLN A 859 55.37 4.05 -11.51
CA GLN A 859 56.61 4.82 -11.48
C GLN A 859 57.77 4.02 -10.86
N HIS A 860 57.50 3.26 -9.79
CA HIS A 860 58.50 2.37 -9.19
C HIS A 860 58.96 1.30 -10.18
N ASN A 861 58.02 0.67 -10.88
CA ASN A 861 58.32 -0.34 -11.91
C ASN A 861 59.10 0.26 -13.07
N TYR A 862 58.79 1.47 -13.52
CA TYR A 862 59.59 2.15 -14.54
C TYR A 862 61.06 2.32 -14.14
N LEU A 863 61.34 2.71 -12.89
CA LEU A 863 62.71 2.83 -12.40
C LEU A 863 63.41 1.48 -12.19
N LYS A 864 62.64 0.45 -11.85
CA LYS A 864 63.14 -0.91 -11.60
C LYS A 864 63.44 -1.67 -12.88
N ASP A 865 62.52 -1.61 -13.85
CA ASP A 865 62.58 -2.33 -15.11
C ASP A 865 63.42 -1.57 -16.16
N GLY A 866 63.57 -0.24 -15.98
CA GLY A 866 64.24 0.65 -16.92
C GLY A 866 63.28 1.29 -17.93
N PRO A 867 63.78 2.16 -18.83
CA PRO A 867 62.96 2.78 -19.87
C PRO A 867 62.27 1.73 -20.76
N TYR A 868 60.96 1.86 -20.94
CA TYR A 868 60.20 0.96 -21.82
C TYR A 868 60.52 1.15 -23.31
N ILE A 869 61.10 2.30 -23.68
CA ILE A 869 61.55 2.57 -25.04
C ILE A 869 62.94 1.99 -25.25
N SER A 870 63.10 1.18 -26.30
CA SER A 870 64.42 0.64 -26.64
C SER A 870 65.31 1.74 -27.22
N PRO A 871 66.64 1.65 -27.06
CA PRO A 871 67.56 2.62 -27.67
C PRO A 871 67.41 2.70 -29.20
N GLU A 872 67.12 1.57 -29.86
CA GLU A 872 66.91 1.50 -31.30
C GLU A 872 65.65 2.26 -31.74
N GLU A 873 64.53 2.05 -31.05
CA GLU A 873 63.28 2.79 -31.31
C GLU A 873 63.44 4.29 -31.02
N ALA A 874 64.14 4.64 -29.95
CA ALA A 874 64.42 6.04 -29.62
C ALA A 874 65.25 6.73 -30.71
N VAL A 875 66.28 6.07 -31.24
CA VAL A 875 67.09 6.57 -32.36
C VAL A 875 66.24 6.70 -33.62
N ALA A 876 65.37 5.73 -33.91
CA ALA A 876 64.47 5.79 -35.06
C ALA A 876 63.50 6.99 -34.96
N ILE A 877 62.86 7.20 -33.80
CA ILE A 877 61.98 8.35 -33.55
C ILE A 877 62.75 9.66 -33.68
N TYR A 878 63.94 9.74 -33.08
CA TYR A 878 64.79 10.93 -33.13
C TYR A 878 65.19 11.27 -34.57
N THR A 879 65.71 10.30 -35.31
CA THR A 879 66.16 10.46 -36.70
C THR A 879 65.01 10.85 -37.62
N THR A 880 63.84 10.20 -37.46
CA THR A 880 62.62 10.54 -38.20
C THR A 880 62.19 11.99 -37.91
N THR A 881 62.27 12.42 -36.65
CA THR A 881 61.94 13.78 -36.25
C THR A 881 62.92 14.79 -36.84
N VAL A 882 64.23 14.49 -36.85
CA VAL A 882 65.26 15.34 -37.45
C VAL A 882 65.00 15.51 -38.95
N HIS A 883 64.84 14.42 -39.70
CA HIS A 883 64.56 14.48 -41.13
C HIS A 883 63.25 15.20 -41.44
N TRP A 884 62.22 15.02 -40.61
CA TRP A 884 60.98 15.78 -40.74
C TRP A 884 61.22 17.29 -40.58
N LEU A 885 61.93 17.71 -39.53
CA LEU A 885 62.21 19.12 -39.28
C LEU A 885 63.11 19.75 -40.37
N GLU A 886 64.11 19.02 -40.85
CA GLU A 886 64.97 19.45 -41.96
C GLU A 886 64.20 19.60 -43.27
N SER A 887 63.34 18.63 -43.60
CA SER A 887 62.49 18.69 -44.80
C SER A 887 61.56 19.92 -44.79
N ARG A 888 61.10 20.32 -43.60
CA ARG A 888 60.26 21.51 -43.38
C ARG A 888 61.07 22.80 -43.28
N ARG A 889 62.40 22.74 -43.37
CA ARG A 889 63.33 23.87 -43.16
C ARG A 889 63.00 24.62 -41.86
N PHE A 890 62.72 23.86 -40.80
CA PHE A 890 62.27 24.43 -39.53
C PHE A 890 63.42 25.19 -38.85
N ALA A 891 63.19 26.47 -38.56
CA ALA A 891 64.12 27.28 -37.76
C ALA A 891 63.83 27.03 -36.26
N PRO A 892 64.82 26.58 -35.46
CA PRO A 892 64.64 26.38 -34.02
C PRO A 892 64.17 27.64 -33.30
N ILE A 893 63.24 27.49 -32.37
CA ILE A 893 62.69 28.61 -31.58
C ILE A 893 63.79 29.15 -30.65
N PRO A 894 64.18 30.44 -30.75
CA PRO A 894 65.21 31.02 -29.90
C PRO A 894 64.69 31.27 -28.49
N PHE A 895 65.61 31.40 -27.53
CA PHE A 895 65.26 31.90 -26.19
C PHE A 895 64.67 33.33 -26.30
N PRO A 896 63.64 33.68 -25.52
CA PRO A 896 63.04 35.02 -25.56
C PRO A 896 64.10 36.11 -25.33
N PRO A 897 64.40 36.97 -26.34
CA PRO A 897 65.47 37.96 -26.20
C PRO A 897 65.09 39.03 -25.17
N LEU A 898 66.08 39.72 -24.60
CA LEU A 898 65.85 40.69 -23.52
C LEU A 898 64.81 41.77 -23.91
N SER A 899 64.86 42.22 -25.16
CA SER A 899 63.98 43.22 -25.77
C SER A 899 63.12 42.63 -26.90
N TYR A 900 62.26 41.66 -26.58
CA TYR A 900 61.33 41.09 -27.57
C TYR A 900 60.10 41.97 -27.78
N LYS A 901 59.75 42.24 -29.04
CA LYS A 901 58.68 43.17 -29.43
C LYS A 901 57.29 42.77 -28.93
N HIS A 902 57.05 41.49 -28.67
CA HIS A 902 55.73 40.96 -28.32
C HIS A 902 55.62 40.41 -26.90
N ASP A 903 56.64 40.60 -26.05
CA ASP A 903 56.67 40.04 -24.68
C ASP A 903 55.46 40.49 -23.84
N THR A 904 55.15 41.78 -23.86
CA THR A 904 54.04 42.36 -23.08
C THR A 904 52.68 41.83 -23.53
N LYS A 905 52.49 41.63 -24.85
CA LYS A 905 51.26 41.06 -25.41
C LYS A 905 51.06 39.60 -24.99
N LEU A 906 52.13 38.80 -25.02
CA LEU A 906 52.08 37.40 -24.57
C LEU A 906 51.84 37.30 -23.06
N LEU A 907 52.43 38.20 -22.28
CA LEU A 907 52.21 38.27 -20.84
C LEU A 907 50.74 38.60 -20.52
N ILE A 908 50.17 39.63 -21.15
CA ILE A 908 48.75 40.00 -20.95
C ILE A 908 47.82 38.84 -21.30
N LEU A 909 47.99 38.20 -22.46
CA LEU A 909 47.20 37.04 -22.86
C LEU A 909 47.28 35.90 -21.85
N SER A 910 48.46 35.67 -21.27
CA SER A 910 48.68 34.64 -20.25
C SER A 910 48.00 35.01 -18.92
N LEU A 911 48.11 36.26 -18.47
CA LEU A 911 47.49 36.75 -17.24
C LEU A 911 45.95 36.75 -17.35
N GLU A 912 45.39 37.07 -18.51
CA GLU A 912 43.94 36.97 -18.76
C GLU A 912 43.45 35.52 -18.59
N ARG A 913 44.16 34.54 -19.16
CA ARG A 913 43.80 33.12 -19.03
C ARG A 913 43.84 32.62 -17.60
N LEU A 914 44.81 33.09 -16.80
CA LEU A 914 44.88 32.75 -15.38
C LEU A 914 43.74 33.41 -14.58
N LYS A 915 43.40 34.66 -14.88
CA LYS A 915 42.31 35.40 -14.22
C LYS A 915 40.93 34.80 -14.52
N GLU A 916 40.69 34.36 -15.77
CA GLU A 916 39.44 33.70 -16.19
C GLU A 916 39.05 32.52 -15.28
N ALA A 917 40.03 31.74 -14.80
CA ALA A 917 39.81 30.57 -13.95
C ALA A 917 39.15 30.89 -12.58
N TYR A 918 39.22 32.15 -12.14
CA TYR A 918 38.72 32.62 -10.86
C TYR A 918 37.48 33.51 -10.95
N SER A 919 37.11 33.98 -12.16
CA SER A 919 35.99 34.90 -12.37
C SER A 919 34.63 34.39 -11.86
N VAL A 920 34.43 33.06 -11.78
CA VAL A 920 33.16 32.44 -11.38
C VAL A 920 33.11 32.12 -9.87
N LYS A 921 34.26 32.05 -9.18
CA LYS A 921 34.32 31.56 -7.79
C LYS A 921 34.18 32.71 -6.79
N SER A 922 33.12 32.66 -5.99
CA SER A 922 32.87 33.66 -4.92
C SER A 922 33.73 33.46 -3.66
N ARG A 923 34.23 32.25 -3.39
CA ARG A 923 35.08 31.96 -2.22
C ARG A 923 36.45 31.51 -2.69
N LEU A 924 37.48 32.29 -2.32
CA LEU A 924 38.87 32.03 -2.68
C LEU A 924 39.69 31.59 -1.47
N ASN A 925 40.49 30.55 -1.69
CA ASN A 925 41.47 30.05 -0.74
C ASN A 925 42.73 30.94 -0.73
N GLN A 926 43.61 30.76 0.27
CA GLN A 926 44.85 31.54 0.40
C GLN A 926 45.73 31.49 -0.87
N SER A 927 45.98 30.30 -1.41
CA SER A 927 46.78 30.15 -2.64
C SER A 927 46.19 30.87 -3.85
N GLN A 928 44.86 31.00 -3.92
CA GLN A 928 44.17 31.68 -5.02
C GLN A 928 44.22 33.21 -4.86
N ARG A 929 44.27 33.70 -3.61
CA ARG A 929 44.49 35.13 -3.33
C ARG A 929 45.93 35.53 -3.61
N GLU A 930 46.88 34.68 -3.25
CA GLU A 930 48.29 34.86 -3.60
C GLU A 930 48.48 34.88 -5.12
N GLU A 931 47.81 33.97 -5.84
CA GLU A 931 47.83 33.95 -7.31
C GLU A 931 47.22 35.22 -7.92
N LEU A 932 46.05 35.68 -7.44
CA LEU A 932 45.47 36.94 -7.90
C LEU A 932 46.36 38.15 -7.58
N GLY A 933 46.97 38.18 -6.39
CA GLY A 933 47.91 39.24 -6.02
C GLY A 933 49.16 39.26 -6.92
N LEU A 934 49.69 38.09 -7.28
CA LEU A 934 50.79 37.99 -8.24
C LEU A 934 50.38 38.39 -9.67
N ILE A 935 49.14 38.10 -10.07
CA ILE A 935 48.58 38.52 -11.36
C ILE A 935 48.44 40.04 -11.39
N GLU A 936 47.88 40.66 -10.35
CA GLU A 936 47.72 42.12 -10.23
C GLU A 936 49.08 42.83 -10.24
N GLN A 937 50.05 42.36 -9.45
CA GLN A 937 51.43 42.88 -9.47
C GLN A 937 52.07 42.78 -10.86
N ALA A 938 51.79 41.71 -11.62
CA ALA A 938 52.31 41.53 -12.97
C ALA A 938 51.63 42.45 -14.02
N TYR A 939 50.39 42.88 -13.77
CA TYR A 939 49.74 43.94 -14.56
C TYR A 939 50.33 45.32 -14.25
N ASP A 940 50.59 45.60 -12.97
CA ASP A 940 51.12 46.90 -12.52
C ASP A 940 52.58 47.10 -12.96
N ASN A 941 53.42 46.06 -12.89
CA ASN A 941 54.82 46.09 -13.33
C ASN A 941 55.20 44.91 -14.25
N PRO A 942 54.86 44.99 -15.56
CA PRO A 942 55.06 43.88 -16.49
C PRO A 942 56.53 43.59 -16.79
N HIS A 943 57.41 44.60 -16.76
CA HIS A 943 58.84 44.43 -17.07
C HIS A 943 59.59 43.66 -15.97
N GLU A 944 59.26 43.93 -14.70
CA GLU A 944 59.81 43.17 -13.57
C GLU A 944 59.31 41.72 -13.58
N ALA A 945 58.01 41.51 -13.86
CA ALA A 945 57.44 40.18 -14.00
C ALA A 945 58.10 39.38 -15.15
N LEU A 946 58.33 40.00 -16.31
CA LEU A 946 59.04 39.39 -17.45
C LEU A 946 60.50 39.06 -17.12
N SER A 947 61.20 39.94 -16.41
CA SER A 947 62.56 39.68 -15.93
C SER A 947 62.59 38.48 -14.98
N ARG A 948 61.61 38.41 -14.06
CA ARG A 948 61.43 37.26 -13.16
C ARG A 948 61.18 35.96 -13.93
N ILE A 949 60.29 35.96 -14.93
CA ILE A 949 60.01 34.80 -15.80
C ILE A 949 61.27 34.33 -16.51
N LYS A 950 61.96 35.23 -17.23
CA LYS A 950 63.19 34.89 -17.98
C LYS A 950 64.29 34.36 -17.06
N ARG A 951 64.41 34.93 -15.86
CA ARG A 951 65.31 34.43 -14.82
C ARG A 951 64.94 33.01 -14.38
N HIS A 952 63.66 32.72 -14.12
CA HIS A 952 63.22 31.38 -13.75
C HIS A 952 63.49 30.36 -14.88
N LEU A 953 63.25 30.73 -16.15
CA LEU A 953 63.57 29.87 -17.30
C LEU A 953 65.08 29.54 -17.37
N LEU A 954 65.95 30.50 -17.03
CA LEU A 954 67.40 30.30 -17.05
C LEU A 954 67.89 29.46 -15.86
N THR A 955 67.47 29.77 -14.63
CA THR A 955 68.11 29.24 -13.42
C THR A 955 67.36 28.09 -12.74
N GLN A 956 66.04 27.99 -12.90
CA GLN A 956 65.24 27.04 -12.13
C GLN A 956 65.14 25.68 -12.86
N ARG A 957 65.53 24.60 -12.17
CA ARG A 957 65.43 23.21 -12.65
C ARG A 957 64.69 22.27 -11.70
N ALA A 958 64.49 22.68 -10.45
CA ALA A 958 63.68 21.99 -9.46
C ALA A 958 62.44 22.83 -9.13
N PHE A 959 61.27 22.18 -9.11
CA PHE A 959 59.97 22.82 -8.87
C PHE A 959 59.32 22.31 -7.59
N LYS A 960 58.43 23.12 -7.01
CA LYS A 960 57.62 22.73 -5.85
C LYS A 960 56.64 21.60 -6.23
N GLU A 961 56.18 20.84 -5.24
CA GLU A 961 55.23 19.74 -5.46
C GLU A 961 53.90 20.23 -6.06
N THR A 962 53.29 19.39 -6.90
CA THR A 962 51.97 19.63 -7.47
C THR A 962 50.92 18.73 -6.83
N CYS A 963 49.76 19.26 -6.47
CA CYS A 963 48.69 18.49 -5.83
C CYS A 963 47.70 17.94 -6.88
N PRO A 964 47.62 16.62 -7.11
CA PRO A 964 46.61 16.04 -7.98
C PRO A 964 45.25 15.99 -7.27
N VAL A 965 44.24 16.58 -7.88
CA VAL A 965 42.83 16.48 -7.52
C VAL A 965 42.09 15.77 -8.64
N SER A 966 41.05 15.01 -8.33
CA SER A 966 40.25 14.35 -9.36
C SER A 966 38.92 15.07 -9.56
N SER A 967 38.61 15.45 -10.79
CA SER A 967 37.25 15.86 -11.17
C SER A 967 36.41 14.64 -11.53
N ALA A 968 35.19 14.58 -10.97
CA ALA A 968 34.27 13.47 -11.20
C ALA A 968 33.23 13.87 -12.26
N LEU A 969 33.28 13.23 -13.43
CA LEU A 969 32.30 13.40 -14.50
C LEU A 969 31.23 12.29 -14.50
N TYR A 970 31.05 11.61 -13.36
CA TYR A 970 30.17 10.46 -13.12
C TYR A 970 30.43 9.20 -13.96
N SER A 971 30.77 9.30 -15.26
CA SER A 971 31.10 8.18 -16.15
C SER A 971 32.59 7.83 -16.12
N PHE A 972 33.45 8.84 -16.24
CA PHE A 972 34.90 8.75 -16.10
C PHE A 972 35.42 9.83 -15.14
N ARG A 973 36.73 9.94 -15.01
CA ARG A 973 37.41 10.86 -14.10
C ARG A 973 38.56 11.49 -14.84
N ASN A 974 38.74 12.79 -14.63
CA ASN A 974 39.89 13.51 -15.13
C ASN A 974 40.80 13.89 -13.96
N PRO A 975 42.12 13.63 -14.05
CA PRO A 975 43.07 14.25 -13.16
C PRO A 975 43.10 15.76 -13.43
N CYS A 976 43.11 16.53 -12.36
CA CYS A 976 43.32 17.98 -12.35
C CYS A 976 44.55 18.23 -11.48
N VAL A 977 45.57 18.88 -12.01
CA VAL A 977 46.80 19.16 -11.26
C VAL A 977 46.74 20.60 -10.77
N LEU A 978 46.95 20.80 -9.48
CA LEU A 978 47.10 22.14 -8.89
C LEU A 978 48.60 22.44 -8.77
N VAL A 979 49.05 23.44 -9.51
CA VAL A 979 50.41 23.99 -9.45
C VAL A 979 50.40 25.23 -8.54
N GLY A 980 51.46 25.46 -7.77
CA GLY A 980 51.56 26.62 -6.88
C GLY A 980 51.65 27.95 -7.65
N ALA A 981 51.21 29.05 -7.02
CA ALA A 981 51.10 30.38 -7.65
C ALA A 981 52.43 30.91 -8.24
N GLU A 982 53.57 30.64 -7.59
CA GLU A 982 54.91 30.97 -8.12
C GLU A 982 55.42 30.00 -9.20
N GLY A 983 54.84 28.80 -9.28
CA GLY A 983 55.18 27.79 -10.29
C GLY A 983 54.56 28.07 -11.67
N TYR A 984 53.60 29.00 -11.76
CA TYR A 984 53.00 29.45 -13.02
C TYR A 984 53.95 30.30 -13.87
N PHE A 985 54.98 30.90 -13.28
CA PHE A 985 55.94 31.77 -14.00
C PHE A 985 57.10 31.00 -14.65
N GLY A 986 56.99 29.68 -14.81
CA GLY A 986 58.03 28.85 -15.44
C GLY A 986 57.58 27.50 -16.01
N CYS A 987 56.28 27.26 -16.22
CA CYS A 987 55.79 25.98 -16.74
C CYS A 987 54.76 26.17 -17.86
N GLU A 988 55.14 25.85 -19.10
CA GLU A 988 54.18 25.65 -20.18
C GLU A 988 53.27 24.47 -19.83
N THR A 989 51.98 24.75 -19.61
CA THR A 989 50.94 23.73 -19.72
C THR A 989 49.96 24.18 -20.79
N THR A 990 49.94 23.43 -21.89
CA THR A 990 48.86 23.44 -22.88
C THR A 990 47.52 23.28 -22.16
N PRO A 991 46.52 24.15 -22.40
CA PRO A 991 45.19 23.93 -21.88
C PRO A 991 44.61 22.67 -22.53
N CYS A 992 43.99 21.83 -21.72
CA CYS A 992 43.19 20.70 -22.17
C CYS A 992 42.20 21.19 -23.26
N LEU A 993 42.42 20.74 -24.50
CA LEU A 993 41.42 20.78 -25.55
C LEU A 993 40.13 20.16 -25.00
N SER A 994 39.10 20.98 -24.83
CA SER A 994 37.73 20.51 -24.81
C SER A 994 37.49 19.69 -26.08
N PRO A 995 36.87 18.50 -26.01
CA PRO A 995 36.45 17.83 -27.24
C PRO A 995 35.41 18.74 -27.90
N SER A 996 35.80 19.40 -28.98
CA SER A 996 34.89 20.00 -29.93
C SER A 996 33.88 18.94 -30.33
N ARG A 997 32.59 19.20 -30.08
CA ARG A 997 31.49 18.47 -30.72
C ARG A 997 31.79 18.41 -32.22
N PRO A 998 31.62 17.25 -32.89
CA PRO A 998 31.63 17.23 -34.34
C PRO A 998 30.49 18.15 -34.84
N PRO A 999 30.71 18.96 -35.89
CA PRO A 999 29.66 19.75 -36.47
C PRO A 999 28.62 18.81 -37.07
N SER A 1000 27.39 18.88 -36.55
CA SER A 1000 26.23 18.31 -37.22
C SER A 1000 26.02 19.09 -38.51
N HIS A 1001 26.40 18.50 -39.65
CA HIS A 1001 25.82 18.88 -40.93
C HIS A 1001 24.32 18.63 -40.86
N LYS A 1002 23.55 19.69 -40.58
CA LYS A 1002 22.17 19.80 -41.01
C LYS A 1002 22.18 20.62 -42.29
N ASN A 1003 22.12 19.92 -43.41
CA ASN A 1003 21.65 20.51 -44.65
C ASN A 1003 20.19 20.96 -44.41
N LEU A 1004 19.95 22.25 -44.63
CA LEU A 1004 18.64 22.77 -44.99
C LEU A 1004 18.44 22.46 -46.47
N ASN A 1005 17.73 21.35 -46.72
CA ASN A 1005 16.65 21.20 -47.69
C ASN A 1005 15.85 19.97 -47.29
#